data_AF-A0A4Y1ZRC7-F1
#
_entry.id   AF-A0A4Y1ZRC7-F1
#
_cell.length_a   1.000
_cell.length_b   1.000
_cell.length_c   1.000
_cell.angle_alpha   90.00
_cell.angle_beta   90.00
_cell.angle_gamma   90.00
#
_symmetry.space_group_name_H-M   'P 1'
#
loop_
_entity.id
_entity.type
_entity.pdbx_description
1 polymer ?
#
loop_
_entity_poly.entity_id
_entity_poly.type
_entity_poly.pdbx_seq_one_letter_code
_entity_poly.pdbx_strand_id
1 'polypeptide(L)'
;MLRCLTLVNLKKILSLVNKIWLSGNIPPSWKHSVIIPILKPGKNASELKSYRPISLTSVLCKTTERMICRRLTDFFLKENIFHPHHFGFLPFRSCESLQMMFFNALLKARSNKEYIIAASLDISSAYDSVWPDGVVYKALQIGLSGHTTRWIHEFLTNRTLQVRWSGKLSASFMSNRGVPQGCCIAPFLFTIYLHDVFEIIPPGVTCLIYADDIFIICSDPSLQNVKTKLQITIQKIQIWCQTWKLKLDPTKSTVINFSNKRQTPNFQISVDNVYIPWSNNMKVLGIFFSANLSFNCHFNYVAKKALKRLGYLRALGGSNWGANTVHLLRLVNACIRSICEFGAQVTSYAGSTSWRKLEVVHHNCLRFATGLSRWTPIPVMFAETGEIRLRDRSLALSISFLLRHFALGDKFSPIKKSNLCTLDGLRPSFKERFSGGTNWLKFLKDANVSIENFIPFVYPVELQKENTISIHTNDLPFQQSEIPYPTLCKLFDEYVNKEWNSSILIATDASKDEEGVSLAALNITYNRTLTFKLHPLNSVFTAEGCAILIAIERFIQEEDKSYILCSDSLPVLKSLESLHRKSPTISLQIGYAIIRAIPRSKAIKLVWVPAHVGITINEQADEAARATRISDVNIYPCISTEDLRKVIFRVQADQGRIQWESSKYFRSFTHLPVTTKTQLLPRRKKILLTRLRTRSLPSKAILFKVGLESSPLCRQCGIVDSNDHLLLTCIVFEQLRNNLRASLGIGALHYNWICTISTLNRRACSAVLHFLQSTNLF
;
A
#
# COMPACT_ATOMS: atom_id res chain seq x y z
N MET A 1 -19.00 0.10 -17.97
CA MET A 1 -20.14 0.93 -18.43
C MET A 1 -19.65 2.25 -19.03
N LEU A 2 -19.21 3.26 -18.26
CA LEU A 2 -18.81 4.56 -18.84
C LEU A 2 -17.61 4.49 -19.81
N ARG A 3 -16.62 3.61 -19.55
CA ARG A 3 -15.44 3.43 -20.41
C ARG A 3 -15.75 2.87 -21.81
N CYS A 4 -16.95 2.33 -22.01
CA CYS A 4 -17.39 1.76 -23.29
C CYS A 4 -18.28 2.74 -24.08
N LEU A 5 -18.51 3.96 -23.55
CA LEU A 5 -19.31 4.97 -24.21
C LEU A 5 -18.46 5.82 -25.15
N THR A 6 -19.05 6.24 -26.26
CA THR A 6 -18.45 7.22 -27.16
C THR A 6 -18.32 8.59 -26.48
N LEU A 7 -17.39 9.42 -26.98
CA LEU A 7 -17.21 10.80 -26.50
C LEU A 7 -18.52 11.61 -26.56
N VAL A 8 -19.33 11.42 -27.60
CA VAL A 8 -20.65 12.08 -27.74
C VAL A 8 -21.58 11.72 -26.59
N ASN A 9 -21.66 10.43 -26.23
CA ASN A 9 -22.51 9.97 -25.14
C ASN A 9 -21.99 10.44 -23.77
N LEU A 10 -20.67 10.51 -23.59
CA LEU A 10 -20.07 11.09 -22.37
C LEU A 10 -20.43 12.58 -22.24
N LYS A 11 -20.38 13.35 -23.32
CA LYS A 11 -20.80 14.77 -23.33
C LYS A 11 -22.29 14.93 -22.97
N LYS A 12 -23.16 14.07 -23.48
CA LYS A 12 -24.60 14.06 -23.13
C LYS A 12 -24.82 13.79 -21.64
N ILE A 13 -24.14 12.79 -21.08
CA ILE A 13 -24.22 12.48 -19.64
C ILE A 13 -23.72 13.67 -18.81
N LEU A 14 -22.60 14.28 -19.21
CA LEU A 14 -22.06 15.45 -18.53
C LEU A 14 -23.04 16.63 -18.54
N SER A 15 -23.69 16.89 -19.68
CA SER A 15 -24.73 17.92 -19.79
C SER A 15 -25.90 17.65 -18.84
N LEU A 16 -26.39 16.41 -18.77
CA LEU A 16 -27.43 16.00 -17.82
C LEU A 16 -27.01 16.25 -16.37
N VAL A 17 -25.80 15.82 -16.00
CA VAL A 17 -25.26 16.01 -14.63
C VAL A 17 -25.16 17.50 -14.29
N ASN A 18 -24.68 18.33 -15.21
CA ASN A 18 -24.58 19.77 -15.01
C ASN A 18 -25.97 20.42 -14.85
N LYS A 19 -26.96 20.01 -15.65
CA LYS A 19 -28.35 20.51 -15.51
C LYS A 19 -28.95 20.15 -14.15
N ILE A 20 -28.75 18.91 -13.69
CA ILE A 20 -29.19 18.48 -12.36
C ILE A 20 -28.47 19.25 -11.26
N TRP A 21 -27.16 19.48 -11.40
CA TRP A 21 -26.36 20.24 -10.44
C TRP A 21 -26.82 21.69 -10.29
N LEU A 22 -27.06 22.38 -11.42
CA LEU A 22 -27.49 23.77 -11.43
C LEU A 22 -28.93 23.92 -10.90
N SER A 23 -29.84 23.07 -11.34
CA SER A 23 -31.24 23.13 -10.89
C SER A 23 -31.44 22.65 -9.45
N GLY A 24 -30.63 21.69 -8.98
CA GLY A 24 -30.87 20.96 -7.74
C GLY A 24 -31.90 19.83 -7.88
N ASN A 25 -32.56 19.68 -9.03
CA ASN A 25 -33.67 18.75 -9.21
C ASN A 25 -33.16 17.34 -9.53
N ILE A 26 -33.08 16.49 -8.50
CA ILE A 26 -32.63 15.10 -8.63
C ILE A 26 -33.80 14.20 -9.07
N PRO A 27 -33.66 13.42 -10.16
CA PRO A 27 -34.71 12.52 -10.62
C PRO A 27 -35.13 11.51 -9.52
N PRO A 28 -36.44 11.22 -9.35
CA PRO A 28 -36.90 10.24 -8.36
C PRO A 28 -36.24 8.86 -8.51
N SER A 29 -35.94 8.45 -9.74
CA SER A 29 -35.23 7.19 -10.04
C SER A 29 -33.80 7.13 -9.48
N TRP A 30 -33.18 8.28 -9.21
CA TRP A 30 -31.87 8.36 -8.55
C TRP A 30 -31.97 8.28 -7.03
N LYS A 31 -33.13 8.63 -6.47
CA LYS A 31 -33.45 8.61 -5.04
C LYS A 31 -34.08 7.29 -4.59
N HIS A 32 -34.50 6.46 -5.53
CA HIS A 32 -34.97 5.11 -5.28
C HIS A 32 -33.80 4.15 -5.05
N SER A 33 -33.91 3.28 -4.04
CA SER A 33 -32.89 2.27 -3.75
C SER A 33 -33.48 0.87 -3.55
N VAL A 34 -32.78 -0.14 -4.05
CA VAL A 34 -33.11 -1.53 -3.74
C VAL A 34 -32.16 -2.07 -2.69
N ILE A 35 -32.69 -2.42 -1.52
CA ILE A 35 -31.94 -2.98 -0.40
C ILE A 35 -31.71 -4.47 -0.62
N ILE A 36 -30.44 -4.87 -0.58
CA ILE A 36 -30.02 -6.27 -0.53
C ILE A 36 -29.52 -6.56 0.89
N PRO A 37 -30.25 -7.37 1.67
CA PRO A 37 -29.78 -7.81 2.98
C PRO A 37 -28.60 -8.78 2.84
N ILE A 38 -27.43 -8.41 3.38
CA ILE A 38 -26.25 -9.28 3.41
C ILE A 38 -26.01 -9.77 4.84
N LEU A 39 -26.03 -11.08 5.05
CA LEU A 39 -25.80 -11.69 6.36
C LEU A 39 -24.37 -11.40 6.86
N LYS A 40 -24.26 -10.89 8.09
CA LYS A 40 -22.97 -10.69 8.77
C LYS A 40 -22.31 -12.06 9.02
N PRO A 41 -21.02 -12.23 8.70
CA PRO A 41 -20.35 -13.52 8.86
C PRO A 41 -20.46 -14.08 10.28
N GLY A 42 -20.91 -15.32 10.41
CA GLY A 42 -21.00 -16.05 11.69
C GLY A 42 -22.11 -15.57 12.64
N LYS A 43 -23.04 -14.72 12.17
CA LYS A 43 -24.22 -14.32 12.93
C LYS A 43 -25.43 -15.19 12.59
N ASN A 44 -26.41 -15.25 13.50
CA ASN A 44 -27.61 -16.05 13.34
C ASN A 44 -28.49 -15.50 12.21
N ALA A 45 -28.80 -16.32 11.20
CA ALA A 45 -29.61 -15.94 10.06
C ALA A 45 -31.09 -15.65 10.42
N SER A 46 -31.56 -16.11 11.58
CA SER A 46 -32.94 -15.85 12.03
C SER A 46 -33.13 -14.46 12.65
N GLU A 47 -32.05 -13.72 12.93
CA GLU A 47 -32.14 -12.40 13.56
C GLU A 47 -31.98 -11.26 12.54
N LEU A 48 -32.93 -10.32 12.48
CA LEU A 48 -32.85 -9.17 11.55
C LEU A 48 -31.57 -8.32 11.72
N LYS A 49 -31.14 -8.10 12.96
CA LYS A 49 -29.89 -7.37 13.31
C LYS A 49 -28.61 -8.03 12.75
N SER A 50 -28.71 -9.29 12.29
CA SER A 50 -27.60 -10.00 11.66
C SER A 50 -27.37 -9.60 10.20
N TYR A 51 -28.29 -8.88 9.56
CA TYR A 51 -28.14 -8.45 8.18
C TYR A 51 -27.61 -7.02 8.07
N ARG A 52 -26.91 -6.71 6.99
CA ARG A 52 -26.57 -5.35 6.56
C ARG A 52 -27.48 -4.95 5.40
N PRO A 53 -28.22 -3.84 5.47
CA PRO A 53 -29.07 -3.39 4.37
C PRO A 53 -28.25 -2.62 3.32
N ILE A 54 -27.76 -3.31 2.27
CA ILE A 54 -26.99 -2.62 1.22
C ILE A 54 -27.92 -2.00 0.18
N SER A 55 -27.91 -0.67 0.08
CA SER A 55 -28.70 0.10 -0.88
C SER A 55 -28.05 0.12 -2.27
N LEU A 56 -28.74 -0.45 -3.26
CA LEU A 56 -28.40 -0.33 -4.68
C LEU A 56 -29.11 0.89 -5.28
N THR A 57 -28.36 1.96 -5.53
CA THR A 57 -28.83 3.19 -6.20
C THR A 57 -28.43 3.24 -7.68
N SER A 58 -29.02 4.18 -8.43
CA SER A 58 -28.72 4.45 -9.84
C SER A 58 -27.21 4.63 -10.12
N VAL A 59 -26.73 4.02 -11.21
CA VAL A 59 -25.31 4.14 -11.64
C VAL A 59 -24.95 5.57 -12.04
N LEU A 60 -25.88 6.30 -12.66
CA LEU A 60 -25.68 7.72 -13.01
C LEU A 60 -25.63 8.59 -11.75
N CYS A 61 -26.46 8.28 -10.75
CA CYS A 61 -26.40 8.93 -9.44
C CYS A 61 -25.03 8.70 -8.78
N LYS A 62 -24.56 7.44 -8.70
CA LYS A 62 -23.23 7.10 -8.16
C LYS A 62 -22.08 7.81 -8.88
N THR A 63 -22.23 8.05 -10.18
CA THR A 63 -21.23 8.79 -10.97
C THR A 63 -21.20 10.26 -10.54
N THR A 64 -22.37 10.90 -10.43
CA THR A 64 -22.53 12.28 -9.92
C THR A 64 -22.01 12.40 -8.49
N GLU A 65 -22.40 11.49 -7.59
CA GLU A 65 -21.92 11.42 -6.21
C GLU A 65 -20.39 11.37 -6.13
N ARG A 66 -19.72 10.57 -6.99
CA ARG A 66 -18.26 10.49 -7.03
C ARG A 66 -17.61 11.79 -7.49
N MET A 67 -18.20 12.48 -8.47
CA MET A 67 -17.71 13.78 -8.94
C MET A 67 -17.80 14.82 -7.81
N ILE A 68 -18.94 14.89 -7.14
CA ILE A 68 -19.18 15.81 -6.00
C ILE A 68 -18.23 15.47 -4.85
N CYS A 69 -18.18 14.19 -4.45
CA CYS A 69 -17.31 13.73 -3.36
C CYS A 69 -15.83 14.04 -3.64
N ARG A 70 -15.36 13.87 -4.88
CA ARG A 70 -13.98 14.25 -5.26
C ARG A 70 -13.74 15.74 -5.02
N ARG A 71 -14.60 16.61 -5.57
CA ARG A 71 -14.48 18.08 -5.45
C ARG A 71 -14.55 18.55 -4.00
N LEU A 72 -15.51 18.02 -3.23
CA LEU A 72 -15.64 18.31 -1.80
C LEU A 72 -14.38 17.89 -1.05
N THR A 73 -13.93 16.65 -1.25
CA THR A 73 -12.71 16.15 -0.59
C THR A 73 -11.51 17.04 -0.90
N ASP A 74 -11.33 17.46 -2.15
CA ASP A 74 -10.22 18.34 -2.54
C ASP A 74 -10.34 19.72 -1.87
N PHE A 75 -11.53 20.32 -1.83
CA PHE A 75 -11.80 21.58 -1.11
C PHE A 75 -11.47 21.47 0.38
N PHE A 76 -12.05 20.49 1.09
CA PHE A 76 -11.89 20.37 2.53
C PHE A 76 -10.47 20.05 2.98
N LEU A 77 -9.73 19.28 2.18
CA LEU A 77 -8.33 19.03 2.48
C LEU A 77 -7.48 20.29 2.21
N LYS A 78 -7.80 21.11 1.20
CA LYS A 78 -7.07 22.36 0.91
C LYS A 78 -7.21 23.36 2.05
N GLU A 79 -8.44 23.53 2.54
CA GLU A 79 -8.83 24.42 3.63
C GLU A 79 -8.53 23.85 5.03
N ASN A 80 -8.14 22.57 5.13
CA ASN A 80 -7.79 21.91 6.39
C ASN A 80 -8.88 22.01 7.49
N ILE A 81 -10.14 21.79 7.09
CA ILE A 81 -11.33 21.99 7.95
C ILE A 81 -11.47 20.88 9.03
N PHE A 82 -11.16 19.62 8.70
CA PHE A 82 -11.41 18.52 9.63
C PHE A 82 -10.30 18.36 10.68
N HIS A 83 -10.72 18.23 11.95
CA HIS A 83 -9.83 17.97 13.09
C HIS A 83 -8.81 16.84 12.80
N PRO A 84 -7.53 16.96 13.18
CA PRO A 84 -6.49 15.98 12.84
C PRO A 84 -6.79 14.55 13.32
N HIS A 85 -7.59 14.40 14.37
CA HIS A 85 -7.95 13.10 14.94
C HIS A 85 -9.22 12.46 14.32
N HIS A 86 -9.76 13.04 13.25
CA HIS A 86 -10.82 12.43 12.44
C HIS A 86 -10.18 11.65 11.29
N PHE A 87 -10.20 10.32 11.32
CA PHE A 87 -9.51 9.48 10.33
C PHE A 87 -10.42 8.82 9.29
N GLY A 88 -11.71 8.62 9.62
CA GLY A 88 -12.66 7.94 8.74
C GLY A 88 -12.83 8.67 7.42
N PHE A 89 -12.73 7.93 6.31
CA PHE A 89 -13.09 8.35 4.94
C PHE A 89 -12.33 9.56 4.36
N LEU A 90 -11.31 10.07 5.05
CA LEU A 90 -10.51 11.21 4.60
C LEU A 90 -9.18 10.75 3.96
N PRO A 91 -8.73 11.35 2.84
CA PRO A 91 -7.43 11.03 2.27
C PRO A 91 -6.27 11.25 3.25
N PHE A 92 -5.22 10.45 3.09
CA PHE A 92 -4.02 10.44 3.94
C PHE A 92 -4.26 10.06 5.41
N ARG A 93 -5.52 9.74 5.77
CA ARG A 93 -5.92 9.25 7.07
C ARG A 93 -6.51 7.86 6.89
N SER A 94 -5.90 6.87 7.54
CA SER A 94 -6.25 5.45 7.41
C SER A 94 -6.40 4.78 8.76
N CYS A 95 -6.91 3.55 8.77
CA CYS A 95 -6.93 2.71 9.97
C CYS A 95 -5.54 2.61 10.59
N GLU A 96 -4.52 2.47 9.73
CA GLU A 96 -3.12 2.36 10.14
C GLU A 96 -2.63 3.61 10.88
N SER A 97 -3.00 4.80 10.38
CA SER A 97 -2.64 6.06 11.05
C SER A 97 -3.36 6.29 12.38
N LEU A 98 -4.64 5.90 12.50
CA LEU A 98 -5.32 5.94 13.79
C LEU A 98 -4.68 4.96 14.77
N GLN A 99 -4.41 3.72 14.34
CA GLN A 99 -3.75 2.71 15.17
C GLN A 99 -2.39 3.20 15.67
N MET A 100 -1.62 3.87 14.81
CA MET A 100 -0.33 4.44 15.19
C MET A 100 -0.48 5.57 16.22
N MET A 101 -1.43 6.48 16.01
CA MET A 101 -1.73 7.58 16.94
C MET A 101 -2.20 7.06 18.30
N PHE A 102 -3.10 6.06 18.28
CA PHE A 102 -3.57 5.37 19.48
C PHE A 102 -2.39 4.73 20.22
N PHE A 103 -1.57 3.96 19.52
CA PHE A 103 -0.43 3.26 20.13
C PHE A 103 0.59 4.25 20.70
N ASN A 104 0.93 5.32 19.99
CA ASN A 104 1.87 6.32 20.46
C ASN A 104 1.36 7.07 21.70
N ALA A 105 0.07 7.40 21.76
CA ALA A 105 -0.52 8.00 22.97
C ALA A 105 -0.33 7.09 24.20
N LEU A 106 -0.53 5.77 24.04
CA LEU A 106 -0.27 4.79 25.11
C LEU A 106 1.22 4.74 25.49
N LEU A 107 2.13 4.73 24.51
CA LEU A 107 3.57 4.68 24.78
C LEU A 107 4.07 5.93 25.52
N LYS A 108 3.61 7.12 25.11
CA LYS A 108 3.96 8.40 25.75
C LYS A 108 3.52 8.42 27.21
N ALA A 109 2.24 8.11 27.47
CA ALA A 109 1.72 8.10 28.82
C ALA A 109 2.39 7.03 29.71
N ARG A 110 2.78 5.87 29.14
CA ARG A 110 3.55 4.87 29.88
C ARG A 110 4.95 5.34 30.26
N SER A 111 5.63 6.06 29.38
CA SER A 111 6.94 6.66 29.69
C SER A 111 6.86 7.67 30.83
N ASN A 112 5.74 8.39 30.90
CA ASN A 112 5.43 9.32 31.99
C ASN A 112 4.97 8.63 33.28
N LYS A 113 4.81 7.30 33.29
CA LYS A 113 4.29 6.52 34.42
C LYS A 113 2.89 6.97 34.87
N GLU A 114 2.04 7.39 33.93
CA GLU A 114 0.65 7.80 34.20
C GLU A 114 -0.28 6.59 34.34
N TYR A 115 -1.45 6.79 34.96
CA TYR A 115 -2.59 5.89 34.74
C TYR A 115 -3.13 6.15 33.33
N ILE A 116 -3.53 5.09 32.63
CA ILE A 116 -3.99 5.13 31.24
C ILE A 116 -5.23 4.25 31.13
N ILE A 117 -6.38 4.87 30.90
CA ILE A 117 -7.63 4.15 30.68
C ILE A 117 -8.18 4.61 29.33
N ALA A 118 -8.50 3.63 28.49
CA ALA A 118 -9.08 3.87 27.19
C ALA A 118 -10.49 3.27 27.12
N ALA A 119 -11.37 3.94 26.39
CA ALA A 119 -12.71 3.48 26.07
C ALA A 119 -12.89 3.45 24.55
N SER A 120 -13.45 2.35 24.04
CA SER A 120 -13.95 2.23 22.67
C SER A 120 -15.46 2.33 22.75
N LEU A 121 -16.04 3.33 22.10
CA LEU A 121 -17.48 3.59 22.07
C LEU A 121 -18.03 3.22 20.69
N ASP A 122 -19.16 2.51 20.65
CA ASP A 122 -19.86 2.07 19.44
C ASP A 122 -21.15 2.88 19.25
N ILE A 123 -21.35 3.47 18.08
CA ILE A 123 -22.62 4.13 17.73
C ILE A 123 -23.57 3.10 17.10
N SER A 124 -24.74 2.93 17.69
CA SER A 124 -25.78 2.03 17.18
C SER A 124 -26.31 2.49 15.82
N SER A 125 -26.25 1.60 14.82
CA SER A 125 -26.86 1.80 13.49
C SER A 125 -26.56 3.19 12.91
N ALA A 126 -25.28 3.59 12.95
CA ALA A 126 -24.87 4.97 12.73
C ALA A 126 -25.39 5.56 11.41
N TYR A 127 -25.23 4.86 10.29
CA TYR A 127 -25.67 5.34 8.97
C TYR A 127 -27.20 5.48 8.88
N ASP A 128 -27.95 4.55 9.47
CA ASP A 128 -29.41 4.55 9.43
C ASP A 128 -30.01 5.63 10.35
N SER A 129 -29.24 6.09 11.34
CA SER A 129 -29.67 7.05 12.36
C SER A 129 -29.38 8.51 12.00
N VAL A 130 -28.56 8.77 10.98
CA VAL A 130 -28.20 10.13 10.55
C VAL A 130 -29.46 10.95 10.26
N TRP A 131 -29.56 12.13 10.85
CA TRP A 131 -30.64 13.08 10.56
C TRP A 131 -30.29 13.94 9.33
N PRO A 132 -31.04 13.84 8.21
CA PRO A 132 -30.73 14.57 6.97
C PRO A 132 -30.55 16.07 7.14
N ASP A 133 -31.48 16.76 7.82
CA ASP A 133 -31.40 18.21 8.00
C ASP A 133 -30.22 18.59 8.89
N GLY A 134 -29.87 17.73 9.86
CA GLY A 134 -28.66 17.91 10.67
C GLY A 134 -27.37 17.84 9.85
N VAL A 135 -27.31 16.99 8.81
CA VAL A 135 -26.17 16.97 7.87
C VAL A 135 -26.08 18.28 7.10
N VAL A 136 -27.21 18.77 6.60
CA VAL A 136 -27.29 20.04 5.85
C VAL A 136 -26.91 21.21 6.74
N TYR A 137 -27.41 21.26 7.97
CA TYR A 137 -27.05 22.26 8.97
C TYR A 137 -25.53 22.26 9.23
N LYS A 138 -24.94 21.09 9.52
CA LYS A 138 -23.49 20.98 9.75
C LYS A 138 -22.66 21.33 8.50
N ALA A 139 -23.15 20.98 7.32
CA ALA A 139 -22.52 21.37 6.05
C ALA A 139 -22.48 22.90 5.89
N LEU A 140 -23.58 23.60 6.22
CA LEU A 140 -23.62 25.06 6.20
C LEU A 140 -22.66 25.68 7.21
N GLN A 141 -22.57 25.14 8.43
CA GLN A 141 -21.66 25.63 9.47
C GLN A 141 -20.18 25.59 9.06
N ILE A 142 -19.78 24.57 8.29
CA ILE A 142 -18.40 24.43 7.78
C ILE A 142 -18.18 25.12 6.43
N GLY A 143 -19.10 25.97 5.99
CA GLY A 143 -18.97 26.82 4.81
C GLY A 143 -19.46 26.23 3.49
N LEU A 144 -20.14 25.07 3.47
CA LEU A 144 -20.79 24.59 2.24
C LEU A 144 -22.11 25.30 2.00
N SER A 145 -22.23 25.96 0.84
CA SER A 145 -23.44 26.67 0.44
C SER A 145 -23.80 26.43 -1.03
N GLY A 146 -24.88 27.07 -1.49
CA GLY A 146 -25.30 27.07 -2.90
C GLY A 146 -25.74 25.69 -3.42
N HIS A 147 -25.34 25.38 -4.66
CA HIS A 147 -25.75 24.16 -5.36
C HIS A 147 -25.36 22.88 -4.63
N THR A 148 -24.20 22.87 -3.96
CA THR A 148 -23.72 21.69 -3.24
C THR A 148 -24.66 21.30 -2.11
N THR A 149 -25.02 22.26 -1.26
CA THR A 149 -25.89 22.01 -0.11
C THR A 149 -27.31 21.69 -0.55
N ARG A 150 -27.82 22.39 -1.59
CA ARG A 150 -29.11 22.07 -2.22
C ARG A 150 -29.14 20.65 -2.75
N TRP A 151 -28.10 20.22 -3.46
CA TRP A 151 -28.00 18.88 -4.00
C TRP A 151 -27.94 17.82 -2.89
N ILE A 152 -27.18 18.07 -1.81
CA ILE A 152 -27.12 17.16 -0.65
C ILE A 152 -28.49 17.02 0.00
N HIS A 153 -29.19 18.14 0.23
CA HIS A 153 -30.53 18.14 0.79
C HIS A 153 -31.49 17.33 -0.09
N GLU A 154 -31.59 17.65 -1.39
CA GLU A 154 -32.48 16.96 -2.33
C GLU A 154 -32.16 15.48 -2.50
N PHE A 155 -30.87 15.11 -2.37
CA PHE A 155 -30.45 13.71 -2.42
C PHE A 155 -30.91 12.93 -1.20
N LEU A 156 -30.94 13.58 -0.03
CA LEU A 156 -31.28 12.94 1.23
C LEU A 156 -32.79 12.94 1.52
N THR A 157 -33.59 13.80 0.89
CA THR A 157 -35.04 13.90 1.11
C THR A 157 -35.86 13.12 0.07
N ASN A 158 -37.11 12.78 0.43
CA ASN A 158 -38.07 12.11 -0.45
C ASN A 158 -37.51 10.84 -1.13
N ARG A 159 -36.75 10.05 -0.35
CA ARG A 159 -36.15 8.80 -0.84
C ARG A 159 -37.12 7.64 -0.68
N THR A 160 -37.10 6.73 -1.64
CA THR A 160 -37.88 5.50 -1.58
C THR A 160 -36.97 4.28 -1.58
N LEU A 161 -37.41 3.21 -0.94
CA LEU A 161 -36.67 1.96 -0.87
C LEU A 161 -37.59 0.75 -1.03
N GLN A 162 -37.04 -0.33 -1.60
CA GLN A 162 -37.64 -1.66 -1.63
C GLN A 162 -36.61 -2.68 -1.17
N VAL A 163 -37.02 -3.70 -0.44
CA VAL A 163 -36.15 -4.82 -0.05
C VAL A 163 -36.28 -5.92 -1.09
N ARG A 164 -35.15 -6.40 -1.62
CA ARG A 164 -35.11 -7.60 -2.45
C ARG A 164 -34.70 -8.79 -1.60
N TRP A 165 -35.59 -9.77 -1.49
CA TRP A 165 -35.36 -11.02 -0.78
C TRP A 165 -35.75 -12.20 -1.65
N SER A 166 -34.84 -13.15 -1.84
CA SER A 166 -35.07 -14.36 -2.65
C SER A 166 -35.70 -14.08 -4.02
N GLY A 167 -35.20 -13.05 -4.72
CA GLY A 167 -35.66 -12.65 -6.05
C GLY A 167 -36.93 -11.78 -6.07
N LYS A 168 -37.67 -11.65 -4.97
CA LYS A 168 -38.89 -10.83 -4.88
C LYS A 168 -38.60 -9.46 -4.28
N LEU A 169 -39.36 -8.45 -4.70
CA LEU A 169 -39.32 -7.09 -4.16
C LEU A 169 -40.49 -6.88 -3.18
N SER A 170 -40.23 -6.15 -2.10
CA SER A 170 -41.28 -5.67 -1.20
C SER A 170 -42.08 -4.52 -1.81
N ALA A 171 -43.14 -4.09 -1.12
CA ALA A 171 -43.72 -2.78 -1.36
C ALA A 171 -42.68 -1.66 -1.19
N SER A 172 -42.89 -0.55 -1.89
CA SER A 172 -42.06 0.65 -1.79
C SER A 172 -42.34 1.37 -0.48
N PHE A 173 -41.28 1.79 0.22
CA PHE A 173 -41.36 2.51 1.48
C PHE A 173 -40.60 3.84 1.38
N MET A 174 -41.11 4.88 2.02
CA MET A 174 -40.47 6.20 2.07
C MET A 174 -39.54 6.30 3.29
N SER A 175 -38.29 6.69 3.07
CA SER A 175 -37.28 6.80 4.13
C SER A 175 -36.96 8.24 4.46
N ASN A 176 -37.28 8.64 5.69
CA ASN A 176 -37.07 10.02 6.18
C ASN A 176 -35.81 10.18 7.05
N ARG A 177 -35.05 9.10 7.28
CA ARG A 177 -33.82 9.11 8.09
C ARG A 177 -32.70 8.33 7.43
N GLY A 178 -31.49 8.56 7.91
CA GLY A 178 -30.27 7.88 7.53
C GLY A 178 -29.65 8.38 6.22
N VAL A 179 -28.49 7.82 5.90
CA VAL A 179 -27.81 7.94 4.61
C VAL A 179 -27.76 6.55 3.95
N PRO A 180 -28.08 6.40 2.65
CA PRO A 180 -28.17 5.07 2.02
C PRO A 180 -26.84 4.30 2.12
N GLN A 181 -26.85 3.12 2.73
CA GLN A 181 -25.64 2.32 2.90
C GLN A 181 -25.18 1.76 1.56
N GLY A 182 -24.02 2.22 1.07
CA GLY A 182 -23.47 1.80 -0.23
C GLY A 182 -23.58 2.86 -1.34
N CYS A 183 -24.13 4.03 -1.04
CA CYS A 183 -23.92 5.20 -1.89
C CYS A 183 -22.49 5.76 -1.70
N CYS A 184 -21.99 6.47 -2.72
CA CYS A 184 -20.59 6.90 -2.76
C CYS A 184 -20.33 8.11 -1.84
N ILE A 185 -21.32 8.99 -1.66
CA ILE A 185 -21.14 10.23 -0.88
C ILE A 185 -21.43 10.05 0.62
N ALA A 186 -22.20 9.02 1.03
CA ALA A 186 -22.58 8.80 2.43
C ALA A 186 -21.41 8.81 3.43
N PRO A 187 -20.26 8.14 3.16
CA PRO A 187 -19.15 8.17 4.10
C PRO A 187 -18.62 9.58 4.35
N PHE A 188 -18.58 10.42 3.31
CA PHE A 188 -18.16 11.80 3.42
C PHE A 188 -19.17 12.66 4.20
N LEU A 189 -20.47 12.47 3.96
CA LEU A 189 -21.52 13.14 4.72
C LEU A 189 -21.50 12.75 6.20
N PHE A 190 -21.17 11.49 6.50
CA PHE A 190 -21.01 11.02 7.87
C PHE A 190 -19.80 11.67 8.56
N THR A 191 -18.68 11.86 7.84
CA THR A 191 -17.53 12.63 8.33
C THR A 191 -17.92 14.08 8.65
N ILE A 192 -18.72 14.74 7.80
CA ILE A 192 -19.30 16.07 8.11
C ILE A 192 -20.18 15.97 9.36
N TYR A 193 -20.98 14.92 9.49
CA TYR A 193 -21.93 14.79 10.58
C TYR A 193 -21.25 14.68 11.96
N LEU A 194 -20.04 14.12 12.04
CA LEU A 194 -19.30 13.97 13.29
C LEU A 194 -18.25 15.07 13.54
N HIS A 195 -18.13 16.10 12.68
CA HIS A 195 -16.94 16.97 12.69
C HIS A 195 -16.74 17.80 13.98
N ASP A 196 -17.82 18.22 14.63
CA ASP A 196 -17.91 19.08 15.81
C ASP A 196 -17.78 18.31 17.14
N VAL A 197 -17.78 16.96 17.12
CA VAL A 197 -17.66 16.14 18.33
C VAL A 197 -16.33 16.39 19.08
N PHE A 198 -15.32 16.93 18.40
CA PHE A 198 -14.04 17.26 19.04
C PHE A 198 -14.13 18.49 19.94
N GLU A 199 -15.08 19.39 19.70
CA GLU A 199 -15.25 20.64 20.45
C GLU A 199 -15.74 20.41 21.89
N ILE A 200 -16.44 19.28 22.10
CA ILE A 200 -16.95 18.91 23.43
C ILE A 200 -15.92 18.15 24.28
N ILE A 201 -14.80 17.71 23.70
CA ILE A 201 -13.82 16.85 24.39
C ILE A 201 -13.03 17.69 25.41
N PRO A 202 -13.03 17.31 26.71
CA PRO A 202 -12.28 18.04 27.73
C PRO A 202 -10.76 18.06 27.45
N PRO A 203 -10.04 19.10 27.94
CA PRO A 203 -8.59 19.14 27.83
C PRO A 203 -7.94 17.96 28.58
N GLY A 204 -6.83 17.45 28.04
CA GLY A 204 -6.13 16.29 28.59
C GLY A 204 -6.78 14.93 28.26
N VAL A 205 -7.79 14.91 27.37
CA VAL A 205 -8.39 13.67 26.85
C VAL A 205 -8.14 13.59 25.35
N THR A 206 -7.62 12.45 24.88
CA THR A 206 -7.43 12.21 23.45
C THR A 206 -8.65 11.49 22.90
N CYS A 207 -9.30 12.10 21.90
CA CYS A 207 -10.38 11.47 21.12
C CYS A 207 -9.88 11.18 19.71
N LEU A 208 -10.00 9.92 19.25
CA LEU A 208 -9.68 9.47 17.90
C LEU A 208 -10.92 8.83 17.28
N ILE A 209 -11.30 9.23 16.07
CA ILE A 209 -12.53 8.77 15.42
C ILE A 209 -12.22 8.16 14.06
N TYR A 210 -12.79 6.99 13.79
CA TYR A 210 -12.80 6.38 12.46
C TYR A 210 -14.19 5.88 12.13
N ALA A 211 -14.88 6.58 11.23
CA ALA A 211 -16.29 6.34 10.97
C ALA A 211 -17.07 6.38 12.30
N ASP A 212 -17.82 5.34 12.63
CA ASP A 212 -18.64 5.20 13.82
C ASP A 212 -17.87 4.75 15.07
N ASP A 213 -16.63 4.30 14.93
CA ASP A 213 -15.76 3.92 16.06
C ASP A 213 -15.15 5.18 16.71
N ILE A 214 -15.44 5.39 18.00
CA ILE A 214 -14.84 6.48 18.81
C ILE A 214 -13.91 5.88 19.87
N PHE A 215 -12.65 6.27 19.86
CA PHE A 215 -11.65 5.87 20.85
C PHE A 215 -11.27 7.04 21.74
N ILE A 216 -11.53 6.90 23.04
CA ILE A 216 -11.15 7.88 24.07
C ILE A 216 -9.97 7.32 24.85
N ILE A 217 -8.92 8.11 25.01
CA ILE A 217 -7.76 7.80 25.83
C ILE A 217 -7.61 8.91 26.86
N CYS A 218 -7.65 8.55 28.14
CA CYS A 218 -7.37 9.46 29.24
C CYS A 218 -6.13 8.97 29.98
N SER A 219 -5.16 9.87 30.16
CA SER A 219 -3.99 9.62 30.99
C SER A 219 -3.74 10.74 31.98
N ASP A 220 -3.36 10.37 33.20
CA ASP A 220 -3.10 11.30 34.30
C ASP A 220 -2.25 10.60 35.39
N PRO A 221 -1.40 11.33 36.14
CA PRO A 221 -0.72 10.77 37.30
C PRO A 221 -1.68 10.21 38.37
N SER A 222 -2.90 10.78 38.50
CA SER A 222 -3.93 10.38 39.46
C SER A 222 -5.05 9.53 38.84
N LEU A 223 -5.30 8.36 39.42
CA LEU A 223 -6.39 7.47 39.01
C LEU A 223 -7.77 8.13 39.12
N GLN A 224 -7.97 8.96 40.15
CA GLN A 224 -9.24 9.67 40.38
C GLN A 224 -9.49 10.71 39.27
N ASN A 225 -8.46 11.42 38.84
CA ASN A 225 -8.56 12.35 37.72
C ASN A 225 -8.94 11.63 36.42
N VAL A 226 -8.32 10.47 36.16
CA VAL A 226 -8.68 9.65 34.98
C VAL A 226 -10.15 9.23 35.04
N LYS A 227 -10.63 8.74 36.19
CA LYS A 227 -12.04 8.37 36.40
C LYS A 227 -12.97 9.53 36.05
N THR A 228 -12.74 10.69 36.68
CA THR A 228 -13.59 11.87 36.52
C THR A 228 -13.57 12.39 35.07
N LYS A 229 -12.39 12.58 34.48
CA LYS A 229 -12.24 13.06 33.10
C LYS A 229 -12.91 12.11 32.10
N LEU A 230 -12.75 10.80 32.26
CA LEU A 230 -13.30 9.81 31.35
C LEU A 230 -14.83 9.75 31.44
N GLN A 231 -15.40 9.75 32.65
CA GLN A 231 -16.87 9.75 32.83
C GLN A 231 -17.50 11.04 32.29
N ILE A 232 -16.90 12.21 32.57
CA ILE A 232 -17.36 13.51 32.03
C ILE A 232 -17.31 13.50 30.50
N THR A 233 -16.22 12.99 29.91
CA THR A 233 -16.08 12.93 28.45
C THR A 233 -17.19 12.06 27.83
N ILE A 234 -17.44 10.89 28.39
CA ILE A 234 -18.47 9.97 27.90
C ILE A 234 -19.87 10.59 28.04
N GLN A 235 -20.17 11.27 29.14
CA GLN A 235 -21.43 12.00 29.32
C GLN A 235 -21.61 13.13 28.29
N LYS A 236 -20.56 13.91 28.01
CA LYS A 236 -20.61 14.94 26.97
C LYS A 236 -20.88 14.33 25.58
N ILE A 237 -20.23 13.22 25.25
CA ILE A 237 -20.45 12.52 23.98
C ILE A 237 -21.88 11.96 23.92
N GLN A 238 -22.40 11.41 25.02
CA GLN A 238 -23.77 10.94 25.12
C GLN A 238 -24.78 12.06 24.86
N ILE A 239 -24.63 13.22 25.51
CA ILE A 239 -25.49 14.41 25.29
C ILE A 239 -25.40 14.86 23.83
N TRP A 240 -24.19 14.94 23.28
CA TRP A 240 -23.98 15.31 21.88
C TRP A 240 -24.65 14.31 20.92
N CYS A 241 -24.55 12.99 21.19
CA CYS A 241 -25.26 11.98 20.41
C CYS A 241 -26.78 12.19 20.47
N GLN A 242 -27.35 12.46 21.65
CA GLN A 242 -28.79 12.71 21.80
C GLN A 242 -29.25 13.94 20.99
N THR A 243 -28.49 15.04 21.04
CA THR A 243 -28.74 16.26 20.25
C THR A 243 -28.78 15.94 18.76
N TRP A 244 -27.81 15.15 18.29
CA TRP A 244 -27.69 14.74 16.89
C TRP A 244 -28.39 13.41 16.57
N LYS A 245 -29.38 12.99 17.37
CA LYS A 245 -30.23 11.81 17.10
C LYS A 245 -29.44 10.50 16.88
N LEU A 246 -28.25 10.40 17.44
CA LEU A 246 -27.41 9.20 17.52
C LEU A 246 -27.57 8.52 18.89
N LYS A 247 -27.22 7.24 18.97
CA LYS A 247 -27.28 6.46 20.22
C LYS A 247 -26.01 5.64 20.40
N LEU A 248 -25.41 5.72 21.59
CA LEU A 248 -24.29 4.87 21.99
C LEU A 248 -24.78 3.47 22.40
N ASP A 249 -24.00 2.44 22.08
CA ASP A 249 -24.24 1.08 22.53
C ASP A 249 -23.28 0.70 23.67
N PRO A 250 -23.71 0.77 24.95
CA PRO A 250 -22.84 0.41 26.08
C PRO A 250 -22.41 -1.07 26.05
N THR A 251 -23.20 -1.95 25.43
CA THR A 251 -22.92 -3.40 25.41
C THR A 251 -21.85 -3.78 24.38
N LYS A 252 -21.71 -2.99 23.31
CA LYS A 252 -20.61 -3.13 22.34
C LYS A 252 -19.40 -2.26 22.65
N SER A 253 -19.57 -1.26 23.50
CA SER A 253 -18.49 -0.43 24.00
C SER A 253 -17.61 -1.22 24.97
N THR A 254 -16.33 -0.85 25.09
CA THR A 254 -15.39 -1.53 25.99
C THR A 254 -14.44 -0.56 26.67
N VAL A 255 -14.07 -0.84 27.91
CA VAL A 255 -13.06 -0.09 28.68
C VAL A 255 -11.87 -1.00 28.97
N ILE A 256 -10.67 -0.43 28.93
CA ILE A 256 -9.43 -1.16 29.22
C ILE A 256 -8.46 -0.28 30.02
N ASN A 257 -7.79 -0.92 30.97
CA ASN A 257 -6.67 -0.32 31.68
C ASN A 257 -5.35 -0.65 30.97
N PHE A 258 -4.69 0.35 30.40
CA PHE A 258 -3.34 0.22 29.82
C PHE A 258 -2.22 0.64 30.78
N SER A 259 -2.56 1.03 32.01
CA SER A 259 -1.57 1.42 33.03
C SER A 259 -0.61 0.28 33.33
N ASN A 260 0.67 0.59 33.50
CA ASN A 260 1.67 -0.35 34.03
C ASN A 260 1.87 -0.10 35.54
N LYS A 261 0.77 0.04 36.28
CA LYS A 261 0.75 0.28 37.73
C LYS A 261 0.08 -0.89 38.44
N ARG A 262 0.51 -1.17 39.67
CA ARG A 262 -0.02 -2.27 40.50
C ARG A 262 -1.47 -2.04 40.91
N GLN A 263 -1.87 -0.80 41.12
CA GLN A 263 -3.23 -0.45 41.50
C GLN A 263 -4.19 -0.72 40.34
N THR A 264 -5.13 -1.65 40.54
CA THR A 264 -6.23 -1.90 39.62
C THR A 264 -7.29 -0.81 39.78
N PRO A 265 -7.89 -0.31 38.68
CA PRO A 265 -9.02 0.59 38.76
C PRO A 265 -10.19 -0.10 39.45
N ASN A 266 -10.68 0.44 40.56
CA ASN A 266 -11.85 -0.08 41.27
C ASN A 266 -13.07 0.83 41.07
N PHE A 267 -13.36 1.18 39.81
CA PHE A 267 -14.51 2.01 39.48
C PHE A 267 -15.19 1.54 38.20
N GLN A 268 -16.46 1.89 38.06
CA GLN A 268 -17.25 1.60 36.88
C GLN A 268 -17.49 2.88 36.08
N ILE A 269 -17.70 2.69 34.77
CA ILE A 269 -18.01 3.76 33.81
C ILE A 269 -19.35 3.41 33.19
N SER A 270 -20.24 4.39 33.06
CA SER A 270 -21.59 4.16 32.54
C SER A 270 -21.99 5.12 31.44
N VAL A 271 -22.89 4.66 30.57
CA VAL A 271 -23.63 5.42 29.55
C VAL A 271 -25.10 5.09 29.76
N ASP A 272 -25.97 6.10 29.87
CA ASP A 272 -27.41 5.91 30.15
C ASP A 272 -27.67 4.96 31.35
N ASN A 273 -26.88 5.09 32.43
CA ASN A 273 -26.92 4.21 33.62
C ASN A 273 -26.58 2.72 33.36
N VAL A 274 -26.09 2.38 32.17
CA VAL A 274 -25.60 1.03 31.83
C VAL A 274 -24.07 1.03 31.89
N TYR A 275 -23.50 0.09 32.64
CA TYR A 275 -22.05 -0.04 32.78
C TYR A 275 -21.39 -0.58 31.51
N ILE A 276 -20.30 0.06 31.10
CA ILE A 276 -19.46 -0.42 30.00
C ILE A 276 -18.56 -1.56 30.51
N PRO A 277 -18.49 -2.71 29.82
CA PRO A 277 -17.67 -3.84 30.25
C PRO A 277 -16.16 -3.51 30.19
N TRP A 278 -15.45 -3.95 31.22
CA TRP A 278 -13.99 -3.95 31.26
C TRP A 278 -13.42 -5.16 30.52
N SER A 279 -12.33 -4.96 29.78
CA SER A 279 -11.64 -6.02 29.04
C SER A 279 -10.13 -5.90 29.16
N ASN A 280 -9.44 -7.04 29.09
CA ASN A 280 -7.97 -7.10 28.99
C ASN A 280 -7.46 -6.96 27.55
N ASN A 281 -8.36 -6.95 26.56
CA ASN A 281 -8.03 -6.78 25.15
C ASN A 281 -9.04 -5.83 24.49
N MET A 282 -8.53 -4.81 23.79
CA MET A 282 -9.34 -3.89 23.01
C MET A 282 -9.00 -4.05 21.53
N LYS A 283 -10.01 -4.16 20.68
CA LYS A 283 -9.83 -4.23 19.23
C LYS A 283 -9.94 -2.83 18.62
N VAL A 284 -8.84 -2.30 18.12
CA VAL A 284 -8.79 -0.98 17.45
C VAL A 284 -8.60 -1.22 15.95
N LEU A 285 -9.65 -1.00 15.18
CA LEU A 285 -9.66 -1.09 13.70
C LEU A 285 -8.99 -2.36 13.12
N GLY A 286 -9.17 -3.50 13.78
CA GLY A 286 -8.65 -4.80 13.33
C GLY A 286 -7.41 -5.33 14.06
N ILE A 287 -6.73 -4.51 14.87
CA ILE A 287 -5.63 -4.93 15.73
C ILE A 287 -6.13 -5.11 17.17
N PHE A 288 -5.67 -6.15 17.85
CA PHE A 288 -5.94 -6.33 19.29
C PHE A 288 -4.79 -5.76 20.12
N PHE A 289 -5.11 -4.77 20.95
CA PHE A 289 -4.22 -4.21 21.95
C PHE A 289 -4.54 -4.84 23.30
N SER A 290 -3.58 -5.58 23.86
CA SER A 290 -3.71 -6.17 25.20
C SER A 290 -3.34 -5.14 26.26
N ALA A 291 -3.90 -5.25 27.47
CA ALA A 291 -3.61 -4.34 28.60
C ALA A 291 -2.11 -4.16 28.87
N ASN A 292 -1.28 -5.18 28.65
CA ASN A 292 0.18 -5.14 28.79
C ASN A 292 0.94 -4.62 27.54
N LEU A 293 0.23 -4.22 26.48
CA LEU A 293 0.73 -3.89 25.13
C LEU A 293 1.38 -5.06 24.37
N SER A 294 1.10 -6.32 24.75
CA SER A 294 1.49 -7.48 23.96
C SER A 294 0.58 -7.67 22.74
N PHE A 295 1.17 -8.05 21.60
CA PHE A 295 0.45 -8.44 20.39
C PHE A 295 0.17 -9.95 20.28
N ASN A 296 0.44 -10.74 21.32
CA ASN A 296 0.24 -12.20 21.29
C ASN A 296 -1.22 -12.60 21.00
N CYS A 297 -2.18 -11.89 21.60
CA CYS A 297 -3.61 -12.09 21.32
C CYS A 297 -3.92 -11.84 19.84
N HIS A 298 -3.42 -10.73 19.29
CA HIS A 298 -3.56 -10.38 17.88
C HIS A 298 -2.92 -11.43 16.95
N PHE A 299 -1.67 -11.83 17.21
CA PHE A 299 -0.96 -12.81 16.38
C PHE A 299 -1.61 -14.20 16.43
N ASN A 300 -2.16 -14.62 17.57
CA ASN A 300 -2.95 -15.86 17.65
C ASN A 300 -4.21 -15.78 16.76
N TYR A 301 -4.93 -14.67 16.83
CA TYR A 301 -6.12 -14.44 16.02
C TYR A 301 -5.79 -14.44 14.52
N VAL A 302 -4.74 -13.71 14.11
CA VAL A 302 -4.28 -13.66 12.72
C VAL A 302 -3.80 -15.02 12.24
N ALA A 303 -3.03 -15.77 13.04
CA ALA A 303 -2.56 -17.11 12.71
C ALA A 303 -3.72 -18.08 12.43
N LYS A 304 -4.74 -18.09 13.31
CA LYS A 304 -5.96 -18.92 13.11
C LYS A 304 -6.67 -18.55 11.81
N LYS A 305 -6.85 -17.26 11.54
CA LYS A 305 -7.50 -16.75 10.31
C LYS A 305 -6.69 -17.11 9.06
N ALA A 306 -5.38 -16.99 9.11
CA ALA A 306 -4.47 -17.31 8.03
C ALA A 306 -4.45 -18.83 7.71
N LEU A 307 -4.38 -19.68 8.75
CA LEU A 307 -4.44 -21.13 8.58
C LEU A 307 -5.78 -21.60 8.00
N LYS A 308 -6.90 -20.99 8.41
CA LYS A 308 -8.21 -21.26 7.82
C LYS A 308 -8.23 -20.96 6.31
N ARG A 309 -7.66 -19.82 5.89
CA ARG A 309 -7.52 -19.48 4.46
C ARG A 309 -6.57 -20.41 3.73
N LEU A 310 -5.46 -20.82 4.36
CA LEU A 310 -4.58 -21.83 3.79
C LEU A 310 -5.31 -23.15 3.56
N GLY A 311 -6.20 -23.55 4.48
CA GLY A 311 -7.07 -24.71 4.31
C GLY A 311 -7.89 -24.66 3.02
N TYR A 312 -8.51 -23.51 2.72
CA TYR A 312 -9.23 -23.32 1.45
C TYR A 312 -8.30 -23.34 0.23
N LEU A 313 -7.14 -22.69 0.31
CA LEU A 313 -6.17 -22.67 -0.79
C LEU A 313 -5.59 -24.05 -1.10
N ARG A 314 -5.56 -24.98 -0.13
CA ARG A 314 -5.10 -26.36 -0.37
C ARG A 314 -5.93 -27.09 -1.43
N ALA A 315 -7.20 -26.72 -1.59
CA ALA A 315 -8.05 -27.22 -2.68
C ALA A 315 -7.56 -26.81 -4.09
N LEU A 316 -6.57 -25.91 -4.20
CA LEU A 316 -5.98 -25.50 -5.48
C LEU A 316 -4.58 -26.10 -5.71
N GLY A 317 -4.04 -26.83 -4.73
CA GLY A 317 -2.63 -27.21 -4.68
C GLY A 317 -2.34 -28.70 -4.80
N GLY A 318 -3.25 -29.51 -5.33
CA GLY A 318 -3.02 -30.95 -5.55
C GLY A 318 -1.77 -31.21 -6.40
N SER A 319 -0.97 -32.25 -6.11
CA SER A 319 0.35 -32.44 -6.73
C SER A 319 0.32 -32.68 -8.25
N ASN A 320 -0.73 -33.33 -8.77
CA ASN A 320 -0.85 -33.72 -10.17
C ASN A 320 -1.64 -32.73 -11.03
N TRP A 321 -2.62 -32.04 -10.45
CA TRP A 321 -3.58 -31.19 -11.16
C TRP A 321 -3.62 -29.73 -10.66
N GLY A 322 -2.96 -29.43 -9.53
CA GLY A 322 -3.01 -28.13 -8.89
C GLY A 322 -2.23 -27.04 -9.62
N ALA A 323 -2.43 -25.80 -9.19
CA ALA A 323 -1.79 -24.62 -9.78
C ALA A 323 -0.27 -24.61 -9.59
N ASN A 324 0.44 -24.02 -10.56
CA ASN A 324 1.88 -23.84 -10.50
C ASN A 324 2.30 -23.01 -9.27
N THR A 325 3.48 -23.31 -8.71
CA THR A 325 4.12 -22.61 -7.59
C THR A 325 4.04 -21.08 -7.69
N VAL A 326 4.31 -20.49 -8.87
CA VAL A 326 4.29 -19.03 -9.04
C VAL A 326 2.88 -18.47 -8.78
N HIS A 327 1.84 -19.13 -9.29
CA HIS A 327 0.45 -18.73 -9.07
C HIS A 327 0.01 -18.95 -7.63
N LEU A 328 0.40 -20.08 -7.02
CA LEU A 328 0.10 -20.33 -5.60
C LEU A 328 0.81 -19.35 -4.67
N LEU A 329 2.07 -18.98 -4.93
CA LEU A 329 2.76 -17.94 -4.18
C LEU A 329 2.06 -16.60 -4.33
N ARG A 330 1.62 -16.22 -5.55
CA ARG A 330 0.81 -15.01 -5.77
C ARG A 330 -0.50 -15.04 -4.95
N LEU A 331 -1.20 -16.17 -4.92
CA LEU A 331 -2.43 -16.34 -4.13
C LEU A 331 -2.15 -16.30 -2.62
N VAL A 332 -1.12 -16.99 -2.13
CA VAL A 332 -0.68 -16.93 -0.73
C VAL A 332 -0.35 -15.49 -0.34
N ASN A 333 0.40 -14.79 -1.19
CA ASN A 333 0.80 -13.41 -0.95
C ASN A 333 -0.42 -12.47 -0.93
N ALA A 334 -1.36 -12.65 -1.85
CA ALA A 334 -2.59 -11.85 -1.92
C ALA A 334 -3.58 -12.14 -0.78
N CYS A 335 -3.75 -13.41 -0.38
CA CYS A 335 -4.82 -13.84 0.51
C CYS A 335 -4.39 -14.04 1.97
N ILE A 336 -3.13 -14.39 2.23
CA ILE A 336 -2.63 -14.75 3.56
C ILE A 336 -1.63 -13.70 4.05
N ARG A 337 -0.57 -13.43 3.28
CA ARG A 337 0.47 -12.48 3.68
C ARG A 337 -0.11 -11.09 3.94
N SER A 338 -1.04 -10.64 3.11
CA SER A 338 -1.76 -9.37 3.30
C SER A 338 -2.48 -9.24 4.65
N ILE A 339 -2.97 -10.33 5.25
CA ILE A 339 -3.58 -10.29 6.59
C ILE A 339 -2.50 -10.24 7.66
N CYS A 340 -1.43 -11.01 7.47
CA CYS A 340 -0.32 -11.07 8.42
C CYS A 340 0.45 -9.74 8.51
N GLU A 341 0.49 -8.99 7.43
CA GLU A 341 1.13 -7.67 7.32
C GLU A 341 0.21 -6.50 7.72
N PHE A 342 -1.10 -6.74 7.88
CA PHE A 342 -2.03 -5.69 8.28
C PHE A 342 -1.71 -5.21 9.69
N GLY A 343 -1.49 -3.89 9.85
CA GLY A 343 -1.09 -3.32 11.13
C GLY A 343 0.41 -3.27 11.39
N ALA A 344 1.23 -3.57 10.36
CA ALA A 344 2.69 -3.61 10.46
C ALA A 344 3.34 -2.37 11.11
N GLN A 345 2.76 -1.18 10.95
CA GLN A 345 3.25 0.07 11.55
C GLN A 345 3.22 0.07 13.08
N VAL A 346 2.36 -0.76 13.68
CA VAL A 346 2.30 -0.96 15.13
C VAL A 346 2.89 -2.32 15.51
N THR A 347 2.56 -3.40 14.79
CA THR A 347 2.99 -4.76 15.19
C THR A 347 4.48 -5.01 14.98
N SER A 348 5.17 -4.22 14.16
CA SER A 348 6.63 -4.27 14.00
C SER A 348 7.40 -4.03 15.31
N TYR A 349 6.76 -3.33 16.25
CA TYR A 349 7.27 -3.07 17.59
C TYR A 349 7.25 -4.32 18.49
N ALA A 350 6.58 -5.41 18.08
CA ALA A 350 6.54 -6.65 18.84
C ALA A 350 7.91 -7.36 18.84
N GLY A 351 8.28 -7.94 19.99
CA GLY A 351 9.48 -8.75 20.13
C GLY A 351 9.49 -9.98 19.20
N SER A 352 10.70 -10.44 18.85
CA SER A 352 10.93 -11.56 17.91
C SER A 352 10.18 -12.85 18.29
N THR A 353 10.10 -13.17 19.58
CA THR A 353 9.40 -14.36 20.09
C THR A 353 7.92 -14.36 19.73
N SER A 354 7.26 -13.20 19.77
CA SER A 354 5.84 -13.06 19.46
C SER A 354 5.55 -13.38 17.98
N TRP A 355 6.48 -13.03 17.08
CA TRP A 355 6.36 -13.27 15.63
C TRP A 355 6.45 -14.74 15.24
N ARG A 356 7.04 -15.61 16.08
CA ARG A 356 7.28 -17.03 15.77
C ARG A 356 6.04 -17.75 15.26
N LYS A 357 4.86 -17.45 15.82
CA LYS A 357 3.59 -18.07 15.40
C LYS A 357 3.21 -17.70 13.97
N LEU A 358 3.36 -16.43 13.59
CA LEU A 358 3.07 -15.98 12.23
C LEU A 358 4.12 -16.46 11.23
N GLU A 359 5.39 -16.54 11.63
CA GLU A 359 6.45 -17.12 10.79
C GLU A 359 6.18 -18.60 10.49
N VAL A 360 5.73 -19.40 11.47
CA VAL A 360 5.33 -20.79 11.22
C VAL A 360 4.20 -20.88 10.19
N VAL A 361 3.22 -19.98 10.25
CA VAL A 361 2.15 -19.91 9.23
C VAL A 361 2.73 -19.57 7.87
N HIS A 362 3.62 -18.57 7.79
CA HIS A 362 4.29 -18.19 6.55
C HIS A 362 5.09 -19.36 5.95
N HIS A 363 5.89 -20.06 6.76
CA HIS A 363 6.63 -21.25 6.34
C HIS A 363 5.71 -22.35 5.78
N ASN A 364 4.56 -22.59 6.43
CA ASN A 364 3.59 -23.56 5.94
C ASN A 364 2.99 -23.14 4.59
N CYS A 365 2.80 -21.85 4.36
CA CYS A 365 2.33 -21.34 3.08
C CYS A 365 3.38 -21.51 1.97
N LEU A 366 4.65 -21.21 2.27
CA LEU A 366 5.75 -21.39 1.32
C LEU A 366 5.93 -22.86 0.94
N ARG A 367 5.92 -23.78 1.92
CA ARG A 367 5.94 -25.23 1.67
C ARG A 367 4.77 -25.69 0.83
N PHE A 368 3.56 -25.22 1.13
CA PHE A 368 2.37 -25.53 0.34
C PHE A 368 2.51 -25.09 -1.12
N ALA A 369 2.93 -23.85 -1.35
CA ALA A 369 3.05 -23.31 -2.69
C ALA A 369 4.13 -24.03 -3.52
N THR A 370 5.28 -24.32 -2.90
CA THR A 370 6.44 -24.96 -3.54
C THR A 370 6.36 -26.49 -3.61
N GLY A 371 5.51 -27.12 -2.79
CA GLY A 371 5.48 -28.57 -2.60
C GLY A 371 6.65 -29.12 -1.77
N LEU A 372 7.40 -28.25 -1.09
CA LEU A 372 8.49 -28.65 -0.18
C LEU A 372 7.97 -29.42 1.03
N SER A 373 8.79 -30.31 1.55
CA SER A 373 8.45 -31.15 2.70
C SER A 373 8.57 -30.38 4.02
N ARG A 374 8.04 -30.98 5.10
CA ARG A 374 8.07 -30.38 6.44
C ARG A 374 9.50 -30.26 6.98
N TRP A 375 10.38 -31.19 6.61
CA TRP A 375 11.76 -31.27 7.07
C TRP A 375 12.75 -30.42 6.25
N THR A 376 12.32 -29.78 5.16
CA THR A 376 13.19 -28.82 4.46
C THR A 376 13.63 -27.71 5.44
N PRO A 377 14.95 -27.48 5.61
CA PRO A 377 15.45 -26.43 6.48
C PRO A 377 14.91 -25.05 6.09
N ILE A 378 14.56 -24.23 7.08
CA ILE A 378 13.97 -22.90 6.85
C ILE A 378 14.86 -22.01 5.98
N PRO A 379 16.20 -21.91 6.21
CA PRO A 379 17.07 -21.09 5.35
C PRO A 379 17.06 -21.54 3.88
N VAL A 380 17.08 -22.86 3.64
CA VAL A 380 17.04 -23.47 2.29
C VAL A 380 15.72 -23.14 1.58
N MET A 381 14.59 -23.18 2.30
CA MET A 381 13.29 -22.82 1.75
C MET A 381 13.20 -21.34 1.34
N PHE A 382 13.75 -20.43 2.15
CA PHE A 382 13.79 -19.01 1.79
C PHE A 382 14.72 -18.74 0.61
N ALA A 383 15.88 -19.40 0.54
CA ALA A 383 16.77 -19.33 -0.61
C ALA A 383 16.11 -19.83 -1.91
N GLU A 384 15.37 -20.95 -1.85
CA GLU A 384 14.65 -21.50 -3.00
C GLU A 384 13.49 -20.62 -3.47
N THR A 385 12.82 -19.91 -2.55
CA THR A 385 11.65 -19.08 -2.88
C THR A 385 12.00 -17.64 -3.24
N GLY A 386 13.12 -17.11 -2.72
CA GLY A 386 13.45 -15.68 -2.81
C GLY A 386 12.52 -14.78 -2.00
N GLU A 387 11.70 -15.34 -1.12
CA GLU A 387 10.75 -14.58 -0.29
C GLU A 387 11.48 -13.96 0.92
N ILE A 388 11.03 -12.78 1.34
CA ILE A 388 11.52 -12.11 2.54
C ILE A 388 10.72 -12.62 3.75
N ARG A 389 11.36 -12.82 4.90
CA ARG A 389 10.67 -13.22 6.14
C ARG A 389 9.58 -12.23 6.52
N LEU A 390 8.53 -12.72 7.15
CA LEU A 390 7.32 -11.92 7.39
C LEU A 390 7.63 -10.75 8.34
N ARG A 391 8.44 -10.98 9.38
CA ARG A 391 8.88 -9.93 10.32
C ARG A 391 9.65 -8.82 9.62
N ASP A 392 10.61 -9.17 8.76
CA ASP A 392 11.47 -8.21 8.06
C ASP A 392 10.64 -7.39 7.07
N ARG A 393 9.64 -8.02 6.42
CA ARG A 393 8.65 -7.30 5.61
C ARG A 393 7.77 -6.36 6.43
N SER A 394 7.30 -6.80 7.59
CA SER A 394 6.53 -5.94 8.52
C SER A 394 7.36 -4.73 8.94
N LEU A 395 8.68 -4.91 9.14
CA LEU A 395 9.58 -3.81 9.43
C LEU A 395 9.68 -2.83 8.24
N ALA A 396 9.91 -3.34 7.03
CA ALA A 396 9.95 -2.51 5.82
C ALA A 396 8.66 -1.69 5.62
N LEU A 397 7.50 -2.31 5.86
CA LEU A 397 6.20 -1.64 5.79
C LEU A 397 6.06 -0.54 6.83
N SER A 398 6.51 -0.79 8.07
CA SER A 398 6.50 0.19 9.16
C SER A 398 7.36 1.40 8.84
N ILE A 399 8.60 1.19 8.37
CA ILE A 399 9.51 2.29 7.98
C ILE A 399 8.89 3.09 6.83
N SER A 400 8.44 2.41 5.77
CA SER A 400 7.84 3.06 4.61
C SER A 400 6.60 3.89 4.97
N PHE A 401 5.79 3.40 5.90
CA PHE A 401 4.61 4.09 6.40
C PHE A 401 5.00 5.41 7.08
N LEU A 402 5.99 5.39 7.99
CA LEU A 402 6.45 6.58 8.69
C LEU A 402 7.06 7.61 7.73
N LEU A 403 7.98 7.20 6.84
CA LEU A 403 8.62 8.12 5.90
C LEU A 403 7.60 8.83 4.99
N ARG A 404 6.59 8.10 4.52
CA ARG A 404 5.48 8.70 3.75
C ARG A 404 4.73 9.76 4.56
N HIS A 405 4.47 9.51 5.84
CA HIS A 405 3.80 10.46 6.71
C HIS A 405 4.66 11.70 7.02
N PHE A 406 5.99 11.60 6.97
CA PHE A 406 6.88 12.75 7.08
C PHE A 406 6.88 13.62 5.80
N ALA A 407 6.88 12.99 4.61
CA ALA A 407 6.82 13.69 3.33
C ALA A 407 5.45 14.38 3.08
N LEU A 408 4.38 13.87 3.69
CA LEU A 408 3.07 14.53 3.67
C LEU A 408 3.06 15.86 4.46
N GLY A 409 4.00 16.11 5.36
CA GLY A 409 4.03 17.36 6.14
C GLY A 409 2.91 17.50 7.18
N ASP A 410 2.97 18.58 7.97
CA ASP A 410 2.03 18.81 9.08
C ASP A 410 0.62 19.16 8.61
N LYS A 411 0.50 19.64 7.37
CA LYS A 411 -0.78 19.98 6.75
C LYS A 411 -1.65 18.73 6.54
N PHE A 412 -1.05 17.61 6.13
CA PHE A 412 -1.82 16.41 5.73
C PHE A 412 -1.69 15.23 6.68
N SER A 413 -0.60 15.15 7.45
CA SER A 413 -0.29 14.00 8.30
C SER A 413 -0.61 14.29 9.77
N PRO A 414 -1.67 13.67 10.34
CA PRO A 414 -1.94 13.78 11.78
C PRO A 414 -0.77 13.30 12.64
N ILE A 415 0.00 12.33 12.12
CA ILE A 415 1.15 11.74 12.80
C ILE A 415 2.31 12.73 12.90
N LYS A 416 2.59 13.49 11.82
CA LYS A 416 3.66 14.49 11.83
C LYS A 416 3.26 15.71 12.67
N LYS A 417 2.05 16.24 12.42
CA LYS A 417 1.49 17.42 13.11
C LYS A 417 1.50 17.31 14.63
N SER A 418 1.34 16.10 15.15
CA SER A 418 1.24 15.85 16.57
C SER A 418 2.60 15.64 17.26
N ASN A 419 3.71 15.89 16.53
CA ASN A 419 5.11 15.67 16.95
C ASN A 419 5.36 14.25 17.50
N LEU A 420 4.49 13.29 17.14
CA LEU A 420 4.34 12.00 17.80
C LEU A 420 5.28 10.91 17.28
N CYS A 421 6.32 11.28 16.53
CA CYS A 421 7.30 10.32 15.98
C CYS A 421 8.70 10.40 16.57
N THR A 422 9.00 11.37 17.44
CA THR A 422 10.28 11.38 18.13
C THR A 422 10.14 10.53 19.39
N LEU A 423 10.54 9.26 19.25
CA LEU A 423 10.92 8.43 20.40
C LEU A 423 12.00 9.12 21.27
N ASP A 424 12.57 10.24 20.82
CA ASP A 424 13.58 11.05 21.50
C ASP A 424 13.21 11.42 22.94
N GLY A 425 11.92 11.61 23.26
CA GLY A 425 11.45 11.85 24.63
C GLY A 425 11.20 10.59 25.49
N LEU A 426 11.35 9.39 24.95
CA LEU A 426 11.14 8.14 25.71
C LEU A 426 12.43 7.67 26.38
N ARG A 427 12.31 7.11 27.59
CA ARG A 427 13.46 6.57 28.34
C ARG A 427 14.22 5.49 27.52
N PRO A 428 15.55 5.42 27.60
CA PRO A 428 16.36 4.43 26.85
C PRO A 428 15.91 2.98 26.98
N SER A 429 15.57 2.54 28.20
CA SER A 429 15.05 1.18 28.45
C SER A 429 13.70 0.88 27.77
N PHE A 430 12.92 1.91 27.44
CA PHE A 430 11.69 1.79 26.66
C PHE A 430 11.99 1.71 25.17
N LYS A 431 13.02 2.42 24.67
CA LYS A 431 13.48 2.35 23.27
C LYS A 431 13.97 0.94 22.92
N GLU A 432 14.69 0.27 23.82
CA GLU A 432 15.18 -1.10 23.64
C GLU A 432 14.05 -2.14 23.55
N ARG A 433 12.99 -1.98 24.35
CA ARG A 433 11.83 -2.88 24.37
C ARG A 433 10.96 -2.80 23.10
N PHE A 434 11.13 -1.72 22.34
CA PHE A 434 10.33 -1.35 21.17
C PHE A 434 11.22 -1.05 19.95
N SER A 435 12.30 -1.82 19.78
CA SER A 435 13.32 -1.65 18.73
C SER A 435 12.78 -1.48 17.31
N GLY A 436 11.58 -1.98 17.01
CA GLY A 436 10.84 -1.72 15.77
C GLY A 436 10.67 -0.23 15.43
N GLY A 437 10.52 0.61 16.45
CA GLY A 437 10.16 2.02 16.31
C GLY A 437 11.29 2.99 16.03
N THR A 438 12.54 2.66 16.34
CA THR A 438 13.71 3.47 15.99
C THR A 438 14.36 3.03 14.67
N ASN A 439 13.91 1.90 14.09
CA ASN A 439 14.52 1.34 12.89
C ASN A 439 14.43 2.25 11.66
N TRP A 440 13.45 3.14 11.59
CA TRP A 440 13.39 4.12 10.51
C TRP A 440 14.47 5.21 10.68
N LEU A 441 14.77 5.65 11.91
CA LEU A 441 15.89 6.56 12.19
C LEU A 441 17.23 5.90 11.86
N LYS A 442 17.39 4.62 12.24
CA LYS A 442 18.56 3.84 11.87
C LYS A 442 18.69 3.75 10.34
N PHE A 443 17.60 3.42 9.64
CA PHE A 443 17.59 3.40 8.18
C PHE A 443 18.01 4.74 7.59
N LEU A 444 17.47 5.87 8.07
CA LEU A 444 17.85 7.20 7.59
C LEU A 444 19.34 7.49 7.80
N LYS A 445 19.87 7.16 8.99
CA LYS A 445 21.29 7.33 9.32
C LYS A 445 22.18 6.46 8.43
N ASP A 446 21.87 5.16 8.32
CA ASP A 446 22.63 4.20 7.52
C ASP A 446 22.58 4.56 6.02
N ALA A 447 21.48 5.17 5.56
CA ALA A 447 21.27 5.60 4.19
C ALA A 447 21.76 7.03 3.90
N ASN A 448 22.24 7.78 4.90
CA ASN A 448 22.59 9.20 4.82
C ASN A 448 21.47 10.11 4.27
N VAL A 449 20.24 9.88 4.73
CA VAL A 449 19.04 10.58 4.26
C VAL A 449 18.52 11.54 5.33
N SER A 450 18.37 12.82 4.98
CA SER A 450 17.63 13.81 5.78
C SER A 450 16.16 13.88 5.39
N ILE A 451 15.27 14.03 6.38
CA ILE A 451 13.81 14.18 6.19
C ILE A 451 13.48 15.51 5.48
N GLU A 452 14.32 16.53 5.66
CA GLU A 452 14.16 17.85 5.05
C GLU A 452 14.28 17.80 3.52
N ASN A 453 15.00 16.81 2.99
CA ASN A 453 15.19 16.61 1.56
C ASN A 453 14.04 15.83 0.91
N PHE A 454 13.00 15.45 1.64
CA PHE A 454 11.87 14.72 1.07
C PHE A 454 11.05 15.61 0.14
N ILE A 455 10.69 15.07 -1.02
CA ILE A 455 9.75 15.75 -1.92
C ILE A 455 8.39 15.89 -1.20
N PRO A 456 7.94 17.12 -0.92
CA PRO A 456 6.68 17.31 -0.21
C PRO A 456 5.50 16.94 -1.09
N PHE A 457 4.38 16.53 -0.49
CA PHE A 457 3.13 16.39 -1.23
C PHE A 457 2.53 17.77 -1.54
N VAL A 458 2.09 17.97 -2.79
CA VAL A 458 1.28 19.13 -3.21
C VAL A 458 -0.02 18.65 -3.85
N TYR A 459 -1.06 19.49 -3.81
CA TYR A 459 -2.34 19.15 -4.41
C TYR A 459 -2.22 18.95 -5.92
N PRO A 460 -2.88 17.91 -6.47
CA PRO A 460 -2.96 17.75 -7.91
C PRO A 460 -3.68 18.95 -8.54
N VAL A 461 -3.09 19.46 -9.61
CA VAL A 461 -3.64 20.53 -10.46
C VAL A 461 -4.25 19.94 -11.73
N GLU A 462 -5.17 20.66 -12.35
CA GLU A 462 -5.85 20.23 -13.59
C GLU A 462 -5.24 20.93 -14.81
N LEU A 463 -4.06 20.48 -15.25
CA LEU A 463 -3.32 21.09 -16.37
C LEU A 463 -4.13 21.15 -17.67
N GLN A 464 -5.02 20.18 -17.92
CA GLN A 464 -5.84 20.11 -19.13
C GLN A 464 -6.85 21.25 -19.29
N LYS A 465 -7.11 22.05 -18.24
CA LYS A 465 -8.00 23.21 -18.31
C LYS A 465 -7.30 24.48 -18.82
N GLU A 466 -5.99 24.47 -18.84
CA GLU A 466 -5.18 25.63 -19.19
C GLU A 466 -4.83 25.59 -20.67
N ASN A 467 -5.36 26.54 -21.44
CA ASN A 467 -5.13 26.60 -22.89
C ASN A 467 -3.68 26.93 -23.26
N THR A 468 -2.91 27.47 -22.31
CA THR A 468 -1.50 27.84 -22.49
C THR A 468 -0.54 26.66 -22.33
N ILE A 469 -1.04 25.48 -21.95
CA ILE A 469 -0.22 24.29 -21.70
C ILE A 469 -0.59 23.18 -22.66
N SER A 470 0.42 22.56 -23.27
CA SER A 470 0.27 21.37 -24.11
C SER A 470 1.33 20.33 -23.77
N ILE A 471 0.93 19.05 -23.80
CA ILE A 471 1.81 17.91 -23.55
C ILE A 471 1.71 17.00 -24.76
N HIS A 472 2.82 16.85 -25.48
CA HIS A 472 2.92 16.10 -26.72
C HIS A 472 3.69 14.80 -26.48
N THR A 473 2.98 13.68 -26.36
CA THR A 473 3.60 12.36 -26.06
C THR A 473 3.55 11.37 -27.21
N ASN A 474 2.71 11.59 -28.23
CA ASN A 474 2.57 10.69 -29.37
C ASN A 474 1.88 11.30 -30.62
N ASP A 475 1.72 12.62 -30.67
CA ASP A 475 0.92 13.32 -31.69
C ASP A 475 1.77 14.06 -32.73
N LEU A 476 3.09 14.14 -32.53
CA LEU A 476 4.02 14.77 -33.47
C LEU A 476 4.69 13.74 -34.41
N PRO A 477 5.02 14.11 -35.67
CA PRO A 477 5.57 13.17 -36.65
C PRO A 477 6.86 12.47 -36.20
N PHE A 478 7.77 13.18 -35.51
CA PHE A 478 9.04 12.65 -35.03
C PHE A 478 8.92 11.76 -33.77
N GLN A 479 7.69 11.48 -33.31
CA GLN A 479 7.43 10.64 -32.14
C GLN A 479 7.05 9.19 -32.53
N GLN A 480 7.10 8.84 -33.80
CA GLN A 480 6.75 7.50 -34.28
C GLN A 480 7.98 6.61 -34.37
N SER A 481 7.99 5.49 -33.65
CA SER A 481 9.13 4.56 -33.55
C SER A 481 9.46 3.80 -34.84
N GLU A 482 8.60 3.89 -35.85
CA GLU A 482 8.73 3.17 -37.13
C GLU A 482 9.56 3.96 -38.16
N ILE A 483 9.89 5.22 -37.87
CA ILE A 483 10.60 6.13 -38.78
C ILE A 483 12.12 6.01 -38.58
N PRO A 484 12.93 5.94 -39.66
CA PRO A 484 14.40 5.96 -39.55
C PRO A 484 14.95 7.20 -38.85
N TYR A 485 16.01 7.05 -38.05
CA TYR A 485 16.55 8.12 -37.20
C TYR A 485 16.94 9.40 -37.96
N PRO A 486 17.61 9.37 -39.12
CA PRO A 486 17.91 10.61 -39.86
C PRO A 486 16.66 11.38 -40.28
N THR A 487 15.56 10.68 -40.57
CA THR A 487 14.27 11.28 -40.89
C THR A 487 13.61 11.86 -39.64
N LEU A 488 13.72 11.20 -38.49
CA LEU A 488 13.26 11.73 -37.20
C LEU A 488 13.93 13.07 -36.85
N CYS A 489 15.27 13.15 -37.02
CA CYS A 489 16.00 14.39 -36.76
C CYS A 489 15.51 15.53 -37.66
N LYS A 490 15.34 15.28 -38.97
CA LYS A 490 14.80 16.29 -39.90
C LYS A 490 13.40 16.76 -39.51
N LEU A 491 12.50 15.83 -39.18
CA LEU A 491 11.14 16.15 -38.74
C LEU A 491 11.13 16.95 -37.43
N PHE A 492 12.07 16.67 -36.53
CA PHE A 492 12.25 17.44 -35.30
C PHE A 492 12.75 18.86 -35.62
N ASP A 493 13.78 19.00 -36.46
CA ASP A 493 14.32 20.30 -36.88
C ASP A 493 13.25 21.14 -37.60
N GLU A 494 12.44 20.54 -38.46
CA GLU A 494 11.29 21.20 -39.11
C GLU A 494 10.26 21.69 -38.08
N TYR A 495 9.91 20.86 -37.09
CA TYR A 495 8.99 21.24 -36.01
C TYR A 495 9.55 22.40 -35.19
N VAL A 496 10.81 22.30 -34.77
CA VAL A 496 11.47 23.34 -33.99
C VAL A 496 11.54 24.63 -34.79
N ASN A 497 12.04 24.61 -36.04
CA ASN A 497 12.15 25.80 -36.90
C ASN A 497 10.80 26.49 -37.14
N LYS A 498 9.72 25.73 -37.29
CA LYS A 498 8.36 26.27 -37.44
C LYS A 498 7.88 27.01 -36.19
N GLU A 499 8.29 26.55 -35.01
CA GLU A 499 7.86 27.07 -33.72
C GLU A 499 8.88 28.05 -33.08
N TRP A 500 10.11 28.11 -33.60
CA TRP A 500 11.29 28.75 -33.00
C TRP A 500 11.27 30.27 -33.03
N ASN A 501 10.69 30.88 -34.06
CA ASN A 501 10.82 32.33 -34.30
C ASN A 501 10.29 33.21 -33.14
N SER A 502 9.61 32.62 -32.15
CA SER A 502 9.22 33.31 -30.90
C SER A 502 9.29 32.45 -29.63
N SER A 503 9.97 31.30 -29.65
CA SER A 503 9.95 30.34 -28.52
C SER A 503 11.34 30.06 -27.95
N ILE A 504 11.41 29.94 -26.62
CA ILE A 504 12.61 29.50 -25.90
C ILE A 504 12.63 27.97 -25.87
N LEU A 505 13.71 27.37 -26.34
CA LEU A 505 13.92 25.92 -26.33
C LEU A 505 14.72 25.49 -25.11
N ILE A 506 14.18 24.47 -24.44
CA ILE A 506 14.77 23.84 -23.28
C ILE A 506 14.88 22.34 -23.54
N ALA A 507 16.00 21.72 -23.16
CA ALA A 507 16.20 20.28 -23.15
C ALA A 507 16.50 19.80 -21.73
N THR A 508 15.99 18.64 -21.35
CA THR A 508 16.24 18.05 -20.02
C THR A 508 16.52 16.57 -20.13
N ASP A 509 17.47 16.09 -19.35
CA ASP A 509 17.73 14.66 -19.21
C ASP A 509 18.27 14.32 -17.81
N ALA A 510 18.29 13.05 -17.46
CA ALA A 510 18.89 12.55 -16.24
C ALA A 510 19.51 11.17 -16.43
N SER A 511 20.54 10.89 -15.63
CA SER A 511 21.30 9.66 -15.77
C SER A 511 21.50 8.94 -14.44
N LYS A 512 21.47 7.59 -14.49
CA LYS A 512 21.69 6.72 -13.32
C LYS A 512 22.51 5.47 -13.67
N ASP A 513 23.49 5.16 -12.83
CA ASP A 513 24.31 3.96 -12.88
C ASP A 513 24.81 3.58 -11.47
N GLU A 514 25.93 2.85 -11.38
CA GLU A 514 26.56 2.48 -10.10
C GLU A 514 27.28 3.65 -9.42
N GLU A 515 27.76 4.64 -10.18
CA GLU A 515 28.53 5.79 -9.68
C GLU A 515 27.63 6.88 -9.09
N GLY A 516 26.38 6.98 -9.56
CA GLY A 516 25.41 7.89 -8.94
C GLY A 516 24.17 8.18 -9.78
N VAL A 517 23.51 9.27 -9.39
CA VAL A 517 22.33 9.81 -10.07
C VAL A 517 22.56 11.30 -10.30
N SER A 518 22.34 11.76 -11.53
CA SER A 518 22.53 13.16 -11.94
C SER A 518 21.42 13.60 -12.88
N LEU A 519 21.28 14.90 -13.04
CA LEU A 519 20.34 15.52 -13.96
C LEU A 519 20.94 16.73 -14.67
N ALA A 520 20.38 17.08 -15.81
CA ALA A 520 20.72 18.26 -16.58
C ALA A 520 19.46 18.94 -17.14
N ALA A 521 19.48 20.27 -17.12
CA ALA A 521 18.49 21.13 -17.76
C ALA A 521 19.25 22.21 -18.54
N LEU A 522 19.03 22.26 -19.85
CA LEU A 522 19.70 23.17 -20.77
C LEU A 522 18.66 24.12 -21.37
N ASN A 523 18.89 25.42 -21.26
CA ASN A 523 18.22 26.41 -22.08
C ASN A 523 19.09 26.64 -23.32
N ILE A 524 18.67 26.06 -24.45
CA ILE A 524 19.42 26.05 -25.70
C ILE A 524 19.47 27.46 -26.30
N THR A 525 18.34 28.19 -26.25
CA THR A 525 18.23 29.54 -26.82
C THR A 525 19.20 30.53 -26.18
N TYR A 526 19.40 30.45 -24.86
CA TYR A 526 20.31 31.34 -24.12
C TYR A 526 21.64 30.69 -23.75
N ASN A 527 21.91 29.48 -24.24
CA ASN A 527 23.11 28.70 -23.92
C ASN A 527 23.41 28.63 -22.41
N ARG A 528 22.38 28.33 -21.60
CA ARG A 528 22.52 28.17 -20.14
C ARG A 528 22.32 26.71 -19.75
N THR A 529 23.22 26.19 -18.94
CA THR A 529 23.18 24.80 -18.48
C THR A 529 23.12 24.75 -16.96
N LEU A 530 22.18 23.96 -16.44
CA LEU A 530 22.04 23.63 -15.04
C LEU A 530 22.21 22.13 -14.86
N THR A 531 23.14 21.73 -14.02
CA THR A 531 23.33 20.31 -13.70
C THR A 531 23.48 20.11 -12.21
N PHE A 532 23.01 18.96 -11.73
CA PHE A 532 23.03 18.65 -10.30
C PHE A 532 23.22 17.15 -10.08
N LYS A 533 23.85 16.81 -8.95
CA LYS A 533 23.81 15.45 -8.40
C LYS A 533 22.54 15.25 -7.58
N LEU A 534 22.02 14.04 -7.57
CA LEU A 534 20.94 13.61 -6.68
C LEU A 534 21.42 12.51 -5.75
N HIS A 535 20.69 12.33 -4.65
CA HIS A 535 20.93 11.21 -3.76
C HIS A 535 20.80 9.87 -4.54
N PRO A 536 21.74 8.91 -4.41
CA PRO A 536 21.82 7.71 -5.25
C PRO A 536 20.62 6.76 -5.12
N LEU A 537 19.83 6.94 -4.06
CA LEU A 537 18.61 6.18 -3.81
C LEU A 537 17.42 6.57 -4.71
N ASN A 538 17.46 7.73 -5.36
CA ASN A 538 16.41 8.13 -6.30
C ASN A 538 16.44 7.26 -7.57
N SER A 539 15.28 6.99 -8.14
CA SER A 539 15.15 6.34 -9.45
C SER A 539 15.41 7.31 -10.59
N VAL A 540 15.65 6.77 -11.79
CA VAL A 540 15.79 7.56 -13.03
C VAL A 540 14.55 8.42 -13.26
N PHE A 541 13.36 7.85 -13.07
CA PHE A 541 12.09 8.58 -13.15
C PHE A 541 12.05 9.83 -12.26
N THR A 542 12.54 9.74 -11.02
CA THR A 542 12.61 10.90 -10.12
C THR A 542 13.64 11.90 -10.59
N ALA A 543 14.78 11.44 -11.11
CA ALA A 543 15.83 12.29 -11.64
C ALA A 543 15.40 13.08 -12.89
N GLU A 544 14.78 12.40 -13.86
CA GLU A 544 14.17 13.01 -15.05
C GLU A 544 13.10 14.03 -14.65
N GLY A 545 12.24 13.66 -13.68
CA GLY A 545 11.24 14.58 -13.15
C GLY A 545 11.84 15.81 -12.46
N CYS A 546 12.97 15.66 -11.76
CA CYS A 546 13.70 16.79 -11.18
C CYS A 546 14.34 17.67 -12.26
N ALA A 547 14.84 17.09 -13.35
CA ALA A 547 15.38 17.85 -14.49
C ALA A 547 14.31 18.78 -15.08
N ILE A 548 13.12 18.23 -15.33
CA ILE A 548 11.94 18.99 -15.81
C ILE A 548 11.52 20.06 -14.79
N LEU A 549 11.44 19.70 -13.50
CA LEU A 549 11.06 20.64 -12.44
C LEU A 549 12.01 21.84 -12.38
N ILE A 550 13.32 21.59 -12.36
CA ILE A 550 14.35 22.63 -12.30
C ILE A 550 14.33 23.51 -13.54
N ALA A 551 14.18 22.91 -14.73
CA ALA A 551 14.02 23.65 -15.98
C ALA A 551 12.86 24.65 -15.91
N ILE A 552 11.68 24.19 -15.47
CA ILE A 552 10.47 25.02 -15.34
C ILE A 552 10.71 26.14 -14.32
N GLU A 553 11.23 25.81 -13.13
CA GLU A 553 11.41 26.78 -12.06
C GLU A 553 12.48 27.83 -12.36
N ARG A 554 13.50 27.50 -13.17
CA ARG A 554 14.68 28.36 -13.39
C ARG A 554 14.69 29.07 -14.74
N PHE A 555 14.14 28.46 -15.80
CA PHE A 555 14.21 29.04 -17.15
C PHE A 555 12.92 29.73 -17.60
N ILE A 556 11.76 29.39 -17.04
CA ILE A 556 10.49 30.02 -17.42
C ILE A 556 10.25 31.28 -16.59
N GLN A 557 10.58 32.44 -17.16
CA GLN A 557 10.53 33.74 -16.47
C GLN A 557 10.01 34.91 -17.34
N GLU A 558 9.82 34.73 -18.65
CA GLU A 558 9.47 35.81 -19.59
C GLU A 558 8.01 35.69 -20.06
N GLU A 559 7.18 36.66 -19.68
CA GLU A 559 5.74 36.64 -19.91
C GLU A 559 5.34 36.62 -21.40
N ASP A 560 6.15 37.22 -22.28
CA ASP A 560 5.89 37.33 -23.72
C ASP A 560 6.38 36.11 -24.53
N LYS A 561 7.15 35.21 -23.92
CA LYS A 561 7.78 34.07 -24.61
C LYS A 561 6.99 32.79 -24.48
N SER A 562 6.96 32.02 -25.55
CA SER A 562 6.53 30.61 -25.52
C SER A 562 7.72 29.71 -25.20
N TYR A 563 7.49 28.60 -24.53
CA TYR A 563 8.54 27.67 -24.12
C TYR A 563 8.27 26.28 -24.69
N ILE A 564 9.31 25.67 -25.25
CA ILE A 564 9.30 24.27 -25.70
C ILE A 564 10.30 23.52 -24.84
N LEU A 565 9.82 22.62 -24.00
CA LEU A 565 10.65 21.78 -23.14
C LEU A 565 10.65 20.36 -23.69
N CYS A 566 11.81 19.93 -24.20
CA CYS A 566 12.06 18.60 -24.72
C CYS A 566 12.61 17.69 -23.62
N SER A 567 12.01 16.52 -23.45
CA SER A 567 12.50 15.45 -22.57
C SER A 567 12.25 14.10 -23.20
N ASP A 568 13.18 13.17 -23.05
CA ASP A 568 13.00 11.80 -23.51
C ASP A 568 12.25 10.89 -22.52
N SER A 569 11.94 11.41 -21.32
CA SER A 569 11.17 10.72 -20.29
C SER A 569 9.67 10.68 -20.61
N LEU A 570 9.29 9.75 -21.49
CA LEU A 570 7.88 9.43 -21.76
C LEU A 570 7.09 9.08 -20.47
N PRO A 571 7.64 8.33 -19.49
CA PRO A 571 6.93 8.02 -18.26
C PRO A 571 6.59 9.27 -17.43
N VAL A 572 7.51 10.23 -17.32
CA VAL A 572 7.26 11.46 -16.56
C VAL A 572 6.22 12.31 -17.27
N LEU A 573 6.34 12.53 -18.59
CA LEU A 573 5.37 13.32 -19.35
C LEU A 573 3.96 12.72 -19.30
N LYS A 574 3.82 11.40 -19.49
CA LYS A 574 2.53 10.70 -19.33
C LYS A 574 1.94 10.82 -17.93
N SER A 575 2.78 10.95 -16.90
CA SER A 575 2.29 11.13 -15.52
C SER A 575 1.63 12.50 -15.30
N LEU A 576 1.96 13.50 -16.12
CA LEU A 576 1.42 14.87 -16.05
C LEU A 576 0.06 15.02 -16.76
N GLU A 577 -0.23 14.16 -17.74
CA GLU A 577 -1.51 14.19 -18.47
C GLU A 577 -2.72 14.02 -17.55
N SER A 578 -2.59 13.27 -16.45
CA SER A 578 -3.68 13.04 -15.49
C SER A 578 -3.17 13.03 -14.04
N LEU A 579 -2.98 14.21 -13.47
CA LEU A 579 -2.59 14.36 -12.07
C LEU A 579 -3.74 14.06 -11.10
N HIS A 580 -3.43 13.29 -10.06
CA HIS A 580 -4.35 12.96 -8.97
C HIS A 580 -3.56 12.66 -7.68
N ARG A 581 -4.25 12.52 -6.54
CA ARG A 581 -3.62 12.35 -5.20
C ARG A 581 -2.71 11.12 -5.04
N LYS A 582 -2.74 10.17 -5.98
CA LYS A 582 -1.86 8.98 -6.00
C LYS A 582 -0.73 9.07 -7.05
N SER A 583 -0.64 10.19 -7.77
CA SER A 583 0.44 10.42 -8.72
C SER A 583 1.76 10.52 -7.95
N PRO A 584 2.89 10.18 -8.57
CA PRO A 584 4.20 10.37 -7.95
C PRO A 584 4.37 11.79 -7.43
N THR A 585 4.97 11.95 -6.25
CA THR A 585 5.19 13.27 -5.63
C THR A 585 5.93 14.23 -6.55
N ILE A 586 6.95 13.76 -7.28
CA ILE A 586 7.67 14.58 -8.28
C ILE A 586 6.75 15.09 -9.41
N SER A 587 5.85 14.26 -9.94
CA SER A 587 4.87 14.67 -10.95
C SER A 587 3.91 15.74 -10.43
N LEU A 588 3.52 15.64 -9.15
CA LEU A 588 2.69 16.66 -8.50
C LEU A 588 3.44 17.99 -8.36
N GLN A 589 4.74 17.94 -8.00
CA GLN A 589 5.59 19.13 -7.94
C GLN A 589 5.75 19.79 -9.31
N ILE A 590 6.00 19.01 -10.37
CA ILE A 590 6.08 19.52 -11.74
C ILE A 590 4.75 20.20 -12.12
N GLY A 591 3.61 19.54 -11.90
CA GLY A 591 2.31 20.16 -12.18
C GLY A 591 2.11 21.48 -11.44
N TYR A 592 2.48 21.53 -10.16
CA TYR A 592 2.39 22.76 -9.37
C TYR A 592 3.34 23.86 -9.88
N ALA A 593 4.56 23.50 -10.27
CA ALA A 593 5.54 24.42 -10.86
C ALA A 593 5.05 24.99 -12.20
N ILE A 594 4.44 24.15 -13.04
CA ILE A 594 3.81 24.58 -14.31
C ILE A 594 2.76 25.64 -14.04
N ILE A 595 1.82 25.41 -13.12
CA ILE A 595 0.77 26.41 -12.80
C ILE A 595 1.37 27.73 -12.32
N ARG A 596 2.46 27.69 -11.54
CA ARG A 596 3.17 28.91 -11.09
C ARG A 596 3.94 29.61 -12.20
N ALA A 597 4.31 28.87 -13.25
CA ALA A 597 5.03 29.40 -14.40
C ALA A 597 4.09 30.02 -15.45
N ILE A 598 2.79 29.67 -15.46
CA ILE A 598 1.81 30.22 -16.43
C ILE A 598 1.87 31.75 -16.51
N PRO A 599 1.81 32.53 -15.40
CA PRO A 599 1.86 33.99 -15.50
C PRO A 599 3.17 34.54 -16.08
N ARG A 600 4.22 33.72 -16.13
CA ARG A 600 5.59 34.05 -16.60
C ARG A 600 5.88 33.46 -17.97
N SER A 601 4.84 33.19 -18.74
CA SER A 601 4.96 32.58 -20.06
C SER A 601 3.74 32.89 -20.91
N LYS A 602 3.95 33.00 -22.22
CA LYS A 602 2.86 33.03 -23.19
C LYS A 602 2.24 31.65 -23.39
N ALA A 603 3.09 30.61 -23.46
CA ALA A 603 2.68 29.22 -23.59
C ALA A 603 3.81 28.27 -23.14
N ILE A 604 3.45 27.08 -22.65
CA ILE A 604 4.38 26.03 -22.25
C ILE A 604 4.02 24.74 -23.00
N LYS A 605 4.94 24.25 -23.83
CA LYS A 605 4.82 22.99 -24.56
C LYS A 605 5.81 21.98 -23.99
N LEU A 606 5.30 20.89 -23.42
CA LEU A 606 6.11 19.75 -22.98
C LEU A 606 6.12 18.72 -24.10
N VAL A 607 7.30 18.42 -24.65
CA VAL A 607 7.45 17.61 -25.85
C VAL A 607 8.30 16.39 -25.56
N TRP A 608 7.75 15.20 -25.77
CA TRP A 608 8.53 13.97 -25.72
C TRP A 608 9.43 13.87 -26.96
N VAL A 609 10.72 13.53 -26.76
CA VAL A 609 11.67 13.26 -27.84
C VAL A 609 12.24 11.84 -27.71
N PRO A 610 12.42 11.08 -28.80
CA PRO A 610 13.06 9.77 -28.71
C PRO A 610 14.53 9.86 -28.25
N ALA A 611 14.94 8.98 -27.34
CA ALA A 611 16.32 8.91 -26.84
C ALA A 611 17.27 8.22 -27.84
N HIS A 612 18.52 8.66 -27.89
CA HIS A 612 19.62 8.04 -28.66
C HIS A 612 19.36 7.88 -30.16
N VAL A 613 18.63 8.83 -30.73
CA VAL A 613 18.34 8.88 -32.18
C VAL A 613 19.13 9.98 -32.91
N GLY A 614 19.98 10.74 -32.20
CA GLY A 614 20.78 11.81 -32.79
C GLY A 614 20.09 13.16 -32.87
N ILE A 615 19.05 13.41 -32.06
CA ILE A 615 18.48 14.75 -31.89
C ILE A 615 19.45 15.56 -31.02
N THR A 616 20.15 16.52 -31.64
CA THR A 616 21.29 17.25 -31.05
C THR A 616 21.04 17.77 -29.65
N ILE A 617 19.89 18.40 -29.41
CA ILE A 617 19.57 19.01 -28.11
C ILE A 617 19.36 17.98 -27.00
N ASN A 618 18.87 16.79 -27.35
CA ASN A 618 18.64 15.71 -26.40
C ASN A 618 19.97 15.03 -26.04
N GLU A 619 20.81 14.77 -27.05
CA GLU A 619 22.16 14.23 -26.83
C GLU A 619 23.02 15.18 -25.98
N GLN A 620 22.89 16.51 -26.17
CA GLN A 620 23.56 17.50 -25.32
C GLN A 620 23.10 17.42 -23.86
N ALA A 621 21.81 17.22 -23.61
CA ALA A 621 21.28 17.07 -22.25
C ALA A 621 21.76 15.75 -21.60
N ASP A 622 21.77 14.64 -22.36
CA ASP A 622 22.28 13.34 -21.89
C ASP A 622 23.78 13.38 -21.59
N GLU A 623 24.58 13.98 -22.46
CA GLU A 623 26.00 14.17 -22.22
C GLU A 623 26.25 15.01 -20.96
N ALA A 624 25.54 16.13 -20.80
CA ALA A 624 25.66 17.00 -19.62
C ALA A 624 25.26 16.28 -18.32
N ALA A 625 24.18 15.48 -18.36
CA ALA A 625 23.75 14.67 -17.23
C ALA A 625 24.82 13.62 -16.87
N ARG A 626 25.38 12.92 -17.86
CA ARG A 626 26.45 11.93 -17.66
C ARG A 626 27.72 12.55 -17.10
N ALA A 627 28.17 13.67 -17.65
CA ALA A 627 29.39 14.36 -17.22
C ALA A 627 29.30 14.84 -15.75
N THR A 628 28.12 15.32 -15.35
CA THR A 628 27.89 15.83 -13.98
C THR A 628 27.97 14.74 -12.92
N ARG A 629 27.71 13.48 -13.29
CA ARG A 629 27.73 12.36 -12.35
C ARG A 629 29.10 12.15 -11.69
N ILE A 630 30.17 12.48 -12.40
CA ILE A 630 31.56 12.29 -11.95
C ILE A 630 32.09 13.59 -11.30
N SER A 631 31.47 14.74 -11.56
CA SER A 631 31.91 16.05 -11.06
C SER A 631 31.60 16.32 -9.58
N ASP A 632 32.34 17.21 -8.91
CA ASP A 632 32.10 17.62 -7.51
C ASP A 632 30.96 18.65 -7.34
N VAL A 633 29.94 18.58 -8.19
CA VAL A 633 28.79 19.51 -8.15
C VAL A 633 27.90 19.25 -6.92
N ASN A 634 27.26 20.34 -6.44
CA ASN A 634 26.32 20.30 -5.32
C ASN A 634 25.20 19.28 -5.50
N ILE A 635 24.85 18.59 -4.41
CA ILE A 635 23.72 17.65 -4.35
C ILE A 635 22.43 18.45 -4.22
N TYR A 636 21.52 18.30 -5.18
CA TYR A 636 20.18 18.87 -5.10
C TYR A 636 19.36 18.12 -4.01
N PRO A 637 18.78 18.83 -3.04
CA PRO A 637 18.16 18.23 -1.85
C PRO A 637 16.77 17.65 -2.18
N CYS A 638 16.75 16.51 -2.86
CA CYS A 638 15.53 15.87 -3.33
C CYS A 638 15.58 14.36 -3.16
N ILE A 639 14.61 13.80 -2.43
CA ILE A 639 14.51 12.37 -2.17
C ILE A 639 13.03 11.95 -2.23
N SER A 640 12.71 11.02 -3.14
CA SER A 640 11.36 10.44 -3.25
C SER A 640 11.15 9.34 -2.20
N THR A 641 10.09 9.47 -1.39
CA THR A 641 9.70 8.40 -0.46
C THR A 641 9.19 7.14 -1.16
N GLU A 642 8.67 7.27 -2.38
CA GLU A 642 8.28 6.14 -3.23
C GLU A 642 9.50 5.32 -3.67
N ASP A 643 10.64 5.97 -3.92
CA ASP A 643 11.90 5.29 -4.22
C ASP A 643 12.56 4.72 -2.97
N LEU A 644 12.56 5.44 -1.85
CA LEU A 644 13.01 4.91 -0.56
C LEU A 644 12.26 3.63 -0.18
N ARG A 645 10.95 3.56 -0.45
CA ARG A 645 10.18 2.33 -0.23
C ARG A 645 10.80 1.13 -0.96
N LYS A 646 11.20 1.27 -2.23
CA LYS A 646 11.83 0.17 -2.99
C LYS A 646 13.17 -0.22 -2.36
N VAL A 647 13.97 0.77 -1.96
CA VAL A 647 15.26 0.57 -1.30
C VAL A 647 15.10 -0.16 0.03
N ILE A 648 14.15 0.25 0.88
CA ILE A 648 13.89 -0.38 2.18
C ILE A 648 13.60 -1.88 2.00
N PHE A 649 12.74 -2.25 1.06
CA PHE A 649 12.46 -3.66 0.79
C PHE A 649 13.66 -4.43 0.23
N ARG A 650 14.51 -3.78 -0.59
CA ARG A 650 15.76 -4.36 -1.08
C ARG A 650 16.74 -4.63 0.06
N VAL A 651 16.94 -3.65 0.95
CA VAL A 651 17.79 -3.81 2.15
C VAL A 651 17.34 -4.99 3.00
N GLN A 652 16.04 -5.17 3.22
CA GLN A 652 15.52 -6.33 3.97
C GLN A 652 15.75 -7.66 3.22
N ALA A 653 15.66 -7.66 1.89
CA ALA A 653 15.97 -8.84 1.08
C ALA A 653 17.46 -9.20 1.13
N ASP A 654 18.34 -8.20 1.05
CA ASP A 654 19.79 -8.39 1.11
C ASP A 654 20.24 -8.85 2.49
N GLN A 655 19.64 -8.34 3.58
CA GLN A 655 19.82 -8.90 4.92
C GLN A 655 19.43 -10.38 5.00
N GLY A 656 18.33 -10.76 4.36
CA GLY A 656 17.93 -12.16 4.22
C GLY A 656 18.95 -13.01 3.47
N ARG A 657 19.60 -12.44 2.44
CA ARG A 657 20.69 -13.09 1.69
C ARG A 657 21.94 -13.28 2.53
N ILE A 658 22.38 -12.25 3.27
CA ILE A 658 23.52 -12.34 4.18
C ILE A 658 23.29 -13.42 5.25
N GLN A 659 22.06 -13.50 5.79
CA GLN A 659 21.68 -14.57 6.73
C GLN A 659 21.68 -15.97 6.09
N TRP A 660 21.40 -16.07 4.79
CA TRP A 660 21.50 -17.32 4.05
C TRP A 660 22.95 -17.74 3.85
N GLU A 661 23.80 -16.84 3.39
CA GLU A 661 25.23 -17.05 3.12
C GLU A 661 26.02 -17.42 4.39
N SER A 662 25.67 -16.81 5.53
CA SER A 662 26.23 -17.14 6.84
C SER A 662 25.67 -18.41 7.47
N SER A 663 24.64 -19.03 6.87
CA SER A 663 24.04 -20.23 7.44
C SER A 663 24.92 -21.46 7.22
N LYS A 664 24.89 -22.41 8.16
CA LYS A 664 25.57 -23.71 8.04
C LYS A 664 25.16 -24.53 6.80
N TYR A 665 24.05 -24.18 6.15
CA TYR A 665 23.56 -24.86 4.97
C TYR A 665 24.16 -24.32 3.66
N PHE A 666 24.63 -23.08 3.63
CA PHE A 666 25.03 -22.40 2.38
C PHE A 666 25.99 -23.23 1.52
N ARG A 667 27.06 -23.78 2.13
CA ARG A 667 28.07 -24.59 1.45
C ARG A 667 27.50 -25.81 0.72
N SER A 668 26.43 -26.41 1.24
CA SER A 668 25.79 -27.60 0.65
C SER A 668 24.73 -27.27 -0.41
N PHE A 669 24.40 -25.98 -0.59
CA PHE A 669 23.30 -25.49 -1.41
C PHE A 669 23.68 -24.28 -2.27
N THR A 670 24.95 -24.16 -2.65
CA THR A 670 25.47 -23.04 -3.46
C THR A 670 24.81 -22.93 -4.84
N HIS A 671 24.16 -23.98 -5.32
CA HIS A 671 23.39 -24.01 -6.57
C HIS A 671 21.98 -23.39 -6.47
N LEU A 672 21.51 -23.03 -5.27
CA LEU A 672 20.23 -22.33 -5.15
C LEU A 672 20.41 -20.90 -5.71
N PRO A 673 19.57 -20.48 -6.67
CA PRO A 673 19.74 -19.26 -7.44
C PRO A 673 19.48 -18.04 -6.57
N VAL A 674 20.24 -16.98 -6.85
CA VAL A 674 20.02 -15.65 -6.26
C VAL A 674 18.74 -15.00 -6.81
N THR A 675 18.29 -15.39 -8.01
CA THR A 675 17.03 -14.93 -8.63
C THR A 675 16.32 -16.05 -9.41
N THR A 676 15.02 -16.23 -9.17
CA THR A 676 14.22 -17.33 -9.72
C THR A 676 13.44 -16.94 -10.98
N LYS A 677 14.11 -16.85 -12.14
CA LYS A 677 13.39 -17.07 -13.42
C LYS A 677 13.08 -18.56 -13.53
N THR A 678 11.91 -18.97 -13.04
CA THR A 678 11.51 -20.37 -13.07
C THR A 678 10.78 -20.69 -14.37
N GLN A 679 11.25 -21.74 -15.06
CA GLN A 679 10.54 -22.27 -16.23
C GLN A 679 9.12 -22.70 -15.83
N LEU A 680 8.15 -22.38 -16.69
CA LEU A 680 6.76 -22.77 -16.50
C LEU A 680 6.62 -24.27 -16.78
N LEU A 681 6.56 -25.07 -15.72
CA LEU A 681 6.43 -26.53 -15.77
C LEU A 681 5.09 -26.98 -15.17
N PRO A 682 4.55 -28.15 -15.58
CA PRO A 682 3.48 -28.81 -14.86
C PRO A 682 3.84 -28.99 -13.38
N ARG A 683 2.84 -28.91 -12.49
CA ARG A 683 3.07 -28.86 -11.03
C ARG A 683 3.88 -30.03 -10.52
N ARG A 684 3.56 -31.28 -10.90
CA ARG A 684 4.30 -32.47 -10.45
C ARG A 684 5.80 -32.35 -10.79
N LYS A 685 6.12 -32.03 -12.04
CA LYS A 685 7.50 -31.82 -12.51
C LYS A 685 8.19 -30.68 -11.73
N LYS A 686 7.46 -29.59 -11.47
CA LYS A 686 7.99 -28.45 -10.69
C LYS A 686 8.32 -28.84 -9.25
N ILE A 687 7.45 -29.60 -8.59
CA ILE A 687 7.67 -30.09 -7.22
C ILE A 687 8.90 -31.00 -7.18
N LEU A 688 9.06 -31.92 -8.13
CA LEU A 688 10.24 -32.78 -8.21
C LEU A 688 11.53 -31.97 -8.33
N LEU A 689 11.56 -31.00 -9.25
CA LEU A 689 12.73 -30.15 -9.45
C LEU A 689 13.06 -29.30 -8.22
N THR A 690 12.06 -28.74 -7.55
CA THR A 690 12.24 -27.97 -6.32
C THR A 690 12.69 -28.87 -5.16
N ARG A 691 12.19 -30.10 -5.04
CA ARG A 691 12.66 -31.07 -4.04
C ARG A 691 14.07 -31.56 -4.32
N LEU A 692 14.43 -31.78 -5.57
CA LEU A 692 15.80 -32.09 -6.00
C LEU A 692 16.76 -30.98 -5.56
N ARG A 693 16.46 -29.73 -5.93
CA ARG A 693 17.32 -28.56 -5.63
C ARG A 693 17.46 -28.31 -4.13
N THR A 694 16.45 -28.68 -3.34
CA THR A 694 16.50 -28.56 -1.87
C THR A 694 16.93 -29.84 -1.15
N ARG A 695 17.44 -30.86 -1.87
CA ARG A 695 17.86 -32.17 -1.32
C ARG A 695 16.78 -32.78 -0.42
N SER A 696 15.52 -32.64 -0.84
CA SER A 696 14.33 -33.07 -0.11
C SER A 696 13.44 -34.03 -0.90
N LEU A 697 13.99 -34.66 -1.95
CA LEU A 697 13.33 -35.80 -2.59
C LEU A 697 13.15 -36.92 -1.55
N PRO A 698 11.98 -37.59 -1.50
CA PRO A 698 11.66 -38.57 -0.46
C PRO A 698 12.43 -39.90 -0.68
N SER A 699 13.75 -39.90 -0.47
CA SER A 699 14.56 -41.12 -0.46
C SER A 699 14.39 -41.88 0.86
N LYS A 700 14.71 -43.18 0.91
CA LYS A 700 14.51 -43.96 2.14
C LYS A 700 15.31 -43.44 3.32
N ALA A 701 16.52 -42.92 3.11
CA ALA A 701 17.26 -42.30 4.21
C ALA A 701 16.52 -41.10 4.83
N ILE A 702 15.76 -40.35 4.03
CA ILE A 702 14.92 -39.25 4.52
C ILE A 702 13.64 -39.79 5.17
N LEU A 703 12.99 -40.78 4.55
CA LEU A 703 11.76 -41.39 5.06
C LEU A 703 12.00 -42.13 6.39
N PHE A 704 13.14 -42.81 6.54
CA PHE A 704 13.59 -43.45 7.78
C PHE A 704 13.76 -42.41 8.90
N LYS A 705 14.41 -41.28 8.62
CA LYS A 705 14.58 -40.18 9.59
C LYS A 705 13.26 -39.60 10.09
N VAL A 706 12.17 -39.75 9.32
CA VAL A 706 10.83 -39.28 9.71
C VAL A 706 9.88 -40.42 10.11
N GLY A 707 10.39 -41.64 10.26
CA GLY A 707 9.62 -42.81 10.72
C GLY A 707 8.63 -43.40 9.71
N LEU A 708 8.80 -43.13 8.42
CA LEU A 708 7.95 -43.67 7.35
C LEU A 708 8.55 -44.91 6.66
N GLU A 709 9.82 -45.23 6.93
CA GLU A 709 10.51 -46.41 6.45
C GLU A 709 11.25 -47.07 7.62
N SER A 710 11.38 -48.40 7.58
CA SER A 710 12.05 -49.18 8.64
C SER A 710 13.57 -49.24 8.49
N SER A 711 14.11 -48.90 7.31
CA SER A 711 15.54 -48.90 7.03
C SER A 711 15.94 -47.74 6.11
N PRO A 712 17.11 -47.11 6.32
CA PRO A 712 17.63 -46.06 5.43
C PRO A 712 18.31 -46.62 4.18
N LEU A 713 18.44 -47.95 4.05
CA LEU A 713 19.24 -48.60 3.02
C LEU A 713 18.43 -48.85 1.74
N CYS A 714 19.12 -48.77 0.60
CA CYS A 714 18.62 -49.28 -0.67
C CYS A 714 18.48 -50.81 -0.59
N ARG A 715 17.32 -51.33 -1.01
CA ARG A 715 17.01 -52.77 -0.92
C ARG A 715 17.90 -53.65 -1.80
N GLN A 716 18.48 -53.09 -2.86
CA GLN A 716 19.22 -53.85 -3.86
C GLN A 716 20.74 -53.76 -3.68
N CYS A 717 21.27 -52.59 -3.30
CA CYS A 717 22.72 -52.41 -3.14
C CYS A 717 23.18 -52.25 -1.68
N GLY A 718 22.28 -52.22 -0.70
CA GLY A 718 22.61 -52.15 0.72
C GLY A 718 23.22 -50.81 1.20
N ILE A 719 23.45 -49.84 0.31
CA ILE A 719 23.99 -48.51 0.65
C ILE A 719 22.86 -47.58 1.12
N VAL A 720 23.18 -46.61 1.97
CA VAL A 720 22.24 -45.57 2.43
C VAL A 720 21.62 -44.84 1.22
N ASP A 721 20.30 -44.93 1.08
CA ASP A 721 19.52 -44.33 0.00
C ASP A 721 19.32 -42.82 0.23
N SER A 722 20.37 -42.07 -0.09
CA SER A 722 20.38 -40.61 -0.13
C SER A 722 20.09 -40.08 -1.53
N ASN A 723 19.74 -38.79 -1.65
CA ASN A 723 19.58 -38.16 -2.97
C ASN A 723 20.90 -38.20 -3.78
N ASP A 724 22.06 -38.07 -3.12
CA ASP A 724 23.37 -38.22 -3.74
C ASP A 724 23.60 -39.66 -4.23
N HIS A 725 23.25 -40.67 -3.43
CA HIS A 725 23.34 -42.08 -3.85
C HIS A 725 22.49 -42.36 -5.09
N LEU A 726 21.23 -41.92 -5.08
CA LEU A 726 20.29 -42.05 -6.20
C LEU A 726 20.88 -41.47 -7.50
N LEU A 727 21.41 -40.25 -7.44
CA LEU A 727 21.84 -39.49 -8.62
C LEU A 727 23.25 -39.82 -9.09
N LEU A 728 24.12 -40.35 -8.22
CA LEU A 728 25.55 -40.46 -8.51
C LEU A 728 26.08 -41.90 -8.50
N THR A 729 25.61 -42.78 -7.60
CA THR A 729 26.33 -44.04 -7.31
C THR A 729 25.48 -45.31 -7.21
N CYS A 730 24.15 -45.22 -7.19
CA CYS A 730 23.28 -46.39 -7.00
C CYS A 730 23.27 -47.32 -8.20
N ILE A 731 23.85 -48.53 -8.11
CA ILE A 731 23.99 -49.47 -9.23
C ILE A 731 22.66 -49.80 -9.95
N VAL A 732 21.56 -49.80 -9.20
CA VAL A 732 20.19 -50.00 -9.72
C VAL A 732 19.83 -49.03 -10.84
N PHE A 733 20.32 -47.80 -10.76
CA PHE A 733 19.99 -46.72 -11.69
C PHE A 733 21.14 -46.38 -12.65
N GLU A 734 22.14 -47.25 -12.79
CA GLU A 734 23.32 -46.98 -13.66
C GLU A 734 22.90 -46.74 -15.11
N GLN A 735 22.03 -47.57 -15.67
CA GLN A 735 21.56 -47.40 -17.05
C GLN A 735 20.79 -46.09 -17.26
N LEU A 736 19.96 -45.70 -16.29
CA LEU A 736 19.27 -44.41 -16.33
C LEU A 736 20.25 -43.23 -16.23
N ARG A 737 21.33 -43.36 -15.45
CA ARG A 737 22.39 -42.36 -15.37
C ARG A 737 23.19 -42.28 -16.66
N ASN A 738 23.46 -43.39 -17.35
CA ASN A 738 24.11 -43.39 -18.66
C ASN A 738 23.29 -42.61 -19.69
N ASN A 739 21.97 -42.83 -19.71
CA ASN A 739 21.06 -42.05 -20.57
C ASN A 739 21.05 -40.55 -20.20
N LEU A 740 21.12 -40.24 -18.90
CA LEU A 740 21.21 -38.86 -18.42
C LEU A 740 22.54 -38.20 -18.87
N ARG A 741 23.68 -38.90 -18.72
CA ARG A 741 25.01 -38.45 -19.16
C ARG A 741 25.01 -38.17 -20.67
N ALA A 742 24.49 -39.09 -21.47
CA ALA A 742 24.37 -38.91 -22.92
C ALA A 742 23.50 -37.69 -23.28
N SER A 743 22.35 -37.54 -22.63
CA SER A 743 21.43 -36.41 -22.86
C SER A 743 22.02 -35.05 -22.47
N LEU A 744 22.96 -35.04 -21.50
CA LEU A 744 23.61 -33.84 -21.00
C LEU A 744 24.99 -33.58 -21.65
N GLY A 745 25.53 -34.53 -22.40
CA GLY A 745 26.84 -34.43 -23.05
C GLY A 745 28.02 -34.38 -22.07
N ILE A 746 27.96 -35.12 -20.95
CA ILE A 746 28.98 -35.08 -19.88
C ILE A 746 29.39 -36.48 -19.39
N GLY A 747 30.65 -36.64 -18.99
CA GLY A 747 31.17 -37.89 -18.41
C GLY A 747 30.83 -38.07 -16.93
N ALA A 748 31.11 -37.07 -16.09
CA ALA A 748 30.91 -37.14 -14.65
C ALA A 748 29.68 -36.34 -14.19
N LEU A 749 28.81 -36.97 -13.40
CA LEU A 749 27.66 -36.32 -12.77
C LEU A 749 28.08 -35.69 -11.45
N HIS A 750 27.71 -34.43 -11.24
CA HIS A 750 27.90 -33.73 -9.95
C HIS A 750 26.57 -33.12 -9.50
N TYR A 751 26.17 -33.35 -8.23
CA TYR A 751 24.84 -32.98 -7.73
C TYR A 751 24.51 -31.50 -7.92
N ASN A 752 25.42 -30.62 -7.49
CA ASN A 752 25.20 -29.17 -7.58
C ASN A 752 25.13 -28.73 -9.05
N TRP A 753 25.93 -29.35 -9.92
CA TRP A 753 25.91 -29.05 -11.36
C TRP A 753 24.57 -29.47 -12.00
N ILE A 754 24.07 -30.68 -11.68
CA ILE A 754 22.73 -31.15 -12.10
C ILE A 754 21.66 -30.15 -11.67
N CYS A 755 21.72 -29.66 -10.42
CA CYS A 755 20.78 -28.68 -9.91
C CYS A 755 20.86 -27.33 -10.64
N THR A 756 22.07 -26.83 -10.91
CA THR A 756 22.28 -25.58 -11.64
C THR A 756 21.79 -25.70 -13.09
N ILE A 757 22.25 -26.71 -13.83
CA ILE A 757 21.96 -26.85 -15.26
C ILE A 757 20.48 -27.14 -15.53
N SER A 758 19.80 -27.89 -14.65
CA SER A 758 18.36 -28.14 -14.75
C SER A 758 17.50 -26.90 -14.48
N THR A 759 18.10 -25.84 -13.95
CA THR A 759 17.43 -24.54 -13.75
C THR A 759 17.64 -23.62 -14.95
N LEU A 760 18.85 -23.63 -15.54
CA LEU A 760 19.26 -22.70 -16.60
C LEU A 760 18.91 -23.21 -18.01
N ASN A 761 18.95 -24.53 -18.25
CA ASN A 761 18.80 -25.13 -19.58
C ASN A 761 17.54 -26.01 -19.66
N ARG A 762 16.67 -25.74 -20.64
CA ARG A 762 15.39 -26.46 -20.82
C ARG A 762 15.57 -27.93 -21.25
N ARG A 763 16.57 -28.22 -22.09
CA ARG A 763 16.90 -29.60 -22.49
C ARG A 763 17.42 -30.39 -21.30
N ALA A 764 18.35 -29.80 -20.55
CA ALA A 764 18.87 -30.41 -19.33
C ALA A 764 17.78 -30.63 -18.26
N CYS A 765 16.89 -29.66 -18.08
CA CYS A 765 15.72 -29.79 -17.20
C CYS A 765 14.86 -31.00 -17.59
N SER A 766 14.59 -31.16 -18.88
CA SER A 766 13.78 -32.27 -19.40
C SER A 766 14.47 -33.62 -19.19
N ALA A 767 15.79 -33.70 -19.43
CA ALA A 767 16.58 -34.91 -19.21
C ALA A 767 16.61 -35.32 -17.73
N VAL A 768 16.83 -34.37 -16.81
CA VAL A 768 16.82 -34.62 -15.36
C VAL A 768 15.44 -35.07 -14.88
N LEU A 769 14.37 -34.44 -15.36
CA LEU A 769 13.00 -34.85 -15.04
C LEU A 769 12.69 -36.24 -15.57
N HIS A 770 13.11 -36.55 -16.80
CA HIS A 770 12.94 -37.89 -17.38
C HIS A 770 13.66 -38.95 -16.54
N PHE A 771 14.91 -38.69 -16.13
CA PHE A 771 15.64 -39.56 -15.20
C PHE A 771 14.84 -39.80 -13.93
N LEU A 772 14.42 -38.74 -13.23
CA LEU A 772 13.69 -38.86 -11.96
C LEU A 772 12.38 -39.65 -12.11
N GLN A 773 11.62 -39.40 -13.18
CA GLN A 773 10.37 -40.11 -13.43
C GLN A 773 10.59 -41.59 -13.77
N SER A 774 11.68 -41.90 -14.47
CA SER A 774 12.03 -43.28 -14.87
C SER A 774 12.50 -44.17 -13.70
N THR A 775 12.85 -43.57 -12.55
CA THR A 775 13.20 -44.34 -11.35
C THR A 775 12.00 -45.05 -10.70
N ASN A 776 10.77 -44.67 -11.05
CA ASN A 776 9.53 -45.10 -10.39
C ASN A 776 9.45 -44.82 -8.88
N LEU A 777 10.32 -43.94 -8.36
CA LEU A 777 10.30 -43.53 -6.95
C LEU A 777 9.37 -42.33 -6.68
N PHE A 778 8.97 -41.56 -7.70
CA PHE A 778 8.32 -40.24 -7.53
C PHE A 778 7.13 -39.92 -8.45
#